data_AF-A0A819V8J5-F1
#
_entry.id   AF-A0A819V8J5-F1
#
_cell.length_a   1.000
_cell.length_b   1.000
_cell.length_c   1.000
_cell.angle_alpha   90.00
_cell.angle_beta   90.00
_cell.angle_gamma   90.00
#
_symmetry.space_group_name_H-M   'P 1'
#
loop_
_entity.id
_entity.type
_entity.pdbx_description
1 polymer ?
#
loop_
_entity_poly.entity_id
_entity_poly.type
_entity_poly.pdbx_seq_one_letter_code
_entity_poly.pdbx_strand_id
1 'polypeptide(L)'
;NLSDSLLTIHKINGSMIKVYFSCDLYSSKDLSYQIQTLINYYYSKRLELMTYFSLPLIEISIVRLSKQITTTTPIVEIKKAFMTIRPRLFNNQTIISSRNNLIFFDQFYQPLVIVPLTIILIGLLICTIIAFCLCCNRHTPSSSSTLLLSNGSFINPHNKHLYQNYSYQQHRQQQEIYRKKHYVKDQKEFISKGIPVVFAEELEEKLEQTHTPLVMRIEKAPFYNEQEKTELGKQVKEQQKRNEEVQDMPELVRDFLDPAEFFQQVKSICGINFFCGVPDSLLKDFCAYVTKNVPSSHHVITVNEGPAVGLACGSYMATGQPALVYLQNSGLGNIVNPIMSLATPGVYSLPMLLLIGWRGEPGKRDEPQHRIQGPATPGILAALGIPFQPLPDYHDGAGQALETAKRYMETAKGPYALLVKRQTFLPYSLPKRSADLEAGLSLTREEALQCVISHFQHRDVVVGTTGMLSRELFELRMKRDDGHERDFLTVGGMGHASSIALGIAIQKPNRTIYCLDGDGAVLMHMGILANIAAAAPSNFKHIVFNNGTHDSVGGQPTVAGDHKQFSLCHIAQGCGYKHVMIATNQNEIKEAMEKMRTINNDGPVLLELRIKTGHRKNLGRPTRSTNENRKDFMHFLQLS
;
A
#
# COMPACT_ATOMS: atom_id res chain seq x y z
N ASN A 1 -28.49 -12.90 16.94
CA ASN A 1 -28.79 -14.20 17.59
C ASN A 1 -27.52 -15.04 17.71
N LEU A 2 -26.51 -14.52 18.42
CA LEU A 2 -25.28 -15.22 18.81
C LEU A 2 -24.90 -14.71 20.21
N SER A 3 -25.83 -14.88 21.16
CA SER A 3 -25.71 -14.48 22.57
C SER A 3 -24.84 -15.45 23.37
N ASP A 4 -24.83 -16.72 22.97
CA ASP A 4 -24.36 -17.86 23.78
C ASP A 4 -23.11 -18.52 23.19
N SER A 5 -22.16 -17.69 22.71
CA SER A 5 -20.89 -18.17 22.16
C SER A 5 -19.87 -18.46 23.29
N LEU A 6 -19.85 -19.69 23.79
CA LEU A 6 -18.88 -20.14 24.77
C LEU A 6 -17.52 -20.43 24.12
N LEU A 7 -16.53 -19.62 24.49
CA LEU A 7 -15.11 -19.87 24.23
C LEU A 7 -14.58 -20.78 25.35
N THR A 8 -13.90 -21.88 25.01
CA THR A 8 -13.23 -22.72 26.00
C THR A 8 -11.81 -23.05 25.57
N ILE A 9 -10.84 -22.64 26.39
CA ILE A 9 -9.41 -22.76 26.11
C ILE A 9 -8.84 -23.94 26.91
N HIS A 10 -8.30 -24.94 26.22
CA HIS A 10 -7.61 -26.07 26.85
C HIS A 10 -6.11 -26.03 26.51
N LYS A 11 -5.27 -25.97 27.56
CA LYS A 11 -3.83 -26.17 27.44
C LYS A 11 -3.54 -27.66 27.35
N ILE A 12 -2.92 -28.11 26.26
CA ILE A 12 -2.49 -29.51 26.11
C ILE A 12 -0.96 -29.53 25.99
N ASN A 13 -0.32 -30.15 26.99
CA ASN A 13 1.11 -30.48 27.05
C ASN A 13 2.08 -29.35 26.66
N GLY A 14 1.97 -28.19 27.33
CA GLY A 14 3.06 -27.21 27.45
C GLY A 14 3.40 -26.36 26.21
N SER A 15 3.06 -26.82 25.01
CA SER A 15 3.45 -26.22 23.72
C SER A 15 2.28 -26.07 22.72
N MET A 16 1.06 -26.48 23.11
CA MET A 16 -0.15 -26.36 22.29
C MET A 16 -1.32 -25.78 23.10
N ILE A 17 -2.07 -24.88 22.46
CA ILE A 17 -3.30 -24.29 22.99
C ILE A 17 -4.43 -24.63 22.01
N LYS A 18 -5.47 -25.32 22.49
CA LYS A 18 -6.70 -25.58 21.74
C LYS A 18 -7.81 -24.63 22.19
N VAL A 19 -8.57 -24.11 21.23
CA VAL A 19 -9.56 -23.04 21.47
C VAL A 19 -10.88 -23.44 20.83
N TYR A 20 -11.77 -23.99 21.66
CA TYR A 20 -13.08 -24.45 21.24
C TYR A 20 -14.05 -23.27 21.16
N PHE A 21 -14.77 -23.16 20.04
CA PHE A 21 -15.82 -22.18 19.81
C PHE A 21 -17.16 -22.92 19.73
N SER A 22 -17.93 -22.90 20.81
CA SER A 22 -19.29 -23.43 20.82
C SER A 22 -20.28 -22.31 20.53
N CYS A 23 -21.22 -22.55 19.61
CA CYS A 23 -22.42 -21.74 19.44
C CYS A 23 -23.62 -22.65 19.19
N ASP A 24 -24.80 -22.26 19.65
CA ASP A 24 -26.03 -22.95 19.29
C ASP A 24 -26.49 -22.52 17.89
N LEU A 25 -26.63 -23.50 16.98
CA LEU A 25 -27.25 -23.30 15.67
C LEU A 25 -28.77 -23.47 15.77
N TYR A 26 -29.50 -22.60 15.06
CA TYR A 26 -30.97 -22.54 15.05
C TYR A 26 -31.53 -22.95 13.69
N SER A 27 -32.70 -23.60 13.69
CA SER A 27 -33.35 -24.25 12.53
C SER A 27 -34.00 -23.29 11.51
N SER A 28 -33.41 -22.10 11.30
CA SER A 28 -33.85 -21.16 10.26
C SER A 28 -33.37 -21.59 8.86
N LYS A 29 -34.00 -21.06 7.82
CA LYS A 29 -33.73 -21.41 6.41
C LYS A 29 -32.34 -21.04 5.88
N ASP A 30 -31.49 -20.37 6.66
CA ASP A 30 -30.14 -19.98 6.25
C ASP A 30 -29.06 -20.46 7.24
N LEU A 31 -28.91 -21.79 7.26
CA LEU A 31 -27.84 -22.50 7.95
C LEU A 31 -26.45 -22.13 7.39
N SER A 32 -26.37 -21.87 6.08
CA SER A 32 -25.15 -21.42 5.38
C SER A 32 -24.66 -20.07 5.90
N TYR A 33 -25.55 -19.08 6.05
CA TYR A 33 -25.21 -17.77 6.60
C TYR A 33 -24.80 -17.85 8.08
N GLN A 34 -25.44 -18.70 8.89
CA GLN A 34 -25.01 -18.95 10.27
C GLN A 34 -23.58 -19.51 10.31
N ILE A 35 -23.29 -20.52 9.49
CA ILE A 35 -21.95 -21.13 9.36
C ILE A 35 -20.92 -20.12 8.86
N GLN A 36 -21.22 -19.37 7.80
CA GLN A 36 -20.34 -18.33 7.25
C GLN A 36 -20.04 -17.22 8.26
N THR A 37 -21.05 -16.80 9.01
CA THR A 37 -20.90 -15.81 10.10
C THR A 37 -19.95 -16.33 11.19
N LEU A 38 -20.08 -17.60 11.59
CA LEU A 38 -19.19 -18.23 12.57
C LEU A 38 -17.75 -18.34 12.07
N ILE A 39 -17.55 -18.73 10.80
CA ILE A 39 -16.23 -18.79 10.15
C ILE A 39 -15.57 -17.42 10.12
N ASN A 40 -16.32 -16.37 9.75
CA ASN A 40 -15.82 -14.99 9.71
C ASN A 40 -15.46 -14.49 11.12
N TYR A 41 -16.31 -14.79 12.13
CA TYR A 41 -16.04 -14.46 13.53
C TYR A 41 -14.80 -15.18 14.07
N TYR A 42 -14.62 -16.46 13.74
CA TYR A 42 -13.40 -17.20 14.05
C TYR A 42 -12.16 -16.54 13.44
N TYR A 43 -12.16 -16.22 12.14
CA TYR A 43 -10.98 -15.61 11.51
C TYR A 43 -10.65 -14.22 12.11
N SER A 44 -11.66 -13.44 12.49
CA SER A 44 -11.48 -12.20 13.24
C SER A 44 -10.85 -12.45 14.61
N LYS A 45 -11.40 -13.36 15.42
CA LYS A 45 -10.86 -13.67 16.76
C LYS A 45 -9.54 -14.46 16.74
N ARG A 46 -9.22 -15.18 15.67
CA ARG A 46 -7.91 -15.78 15.44
C ARG A 46 -6.83 -14.71 15.32
N LEU A 47 -7.11 -13.62 14.62
CA LEU A 47 -6.17 -12.50 14.46
C LEU A 47 -5.85 -11.83 15.80
N GLU A 48 -6.87 -11.73 16.67
CA GLU A 48 -6.75 -11.23 18.06
C GLU A 48 -6.00 -12.23 18.97
N LEU A 49 -6.29 -13.53 18.90
CA LEU A 49 -5.57 -14.55 19.67
C LEU A 49 -4.08 -14.67 19.26
N MET A 50 -3.76 -14.43 17.99
CA MET A 50 -2.37 -14.39 17.50
C MET A 50 -1.53 -13.27 18.11
N THR A 51 -2.12 -12.20 18.65
CA THR A 51 -1.34 -11.15 19.38
C THR A 51 -1.01 -11.53 20.82
N TYR A 52 -1.60 -12.61 21.35
CA TYR A 52 -1.36 -13.08 22.73
C TYR A 52 -0.56 -14.39 22.81
N PHE A 53 -0.51 -15.18 21.74
CA PHE A 53 0.14 -16.51 21.75
C PHE A 53 1.01 -16.74 20.52
N SER A 54 2.33 -16.80 20.71
CA SER A 54 3.35 -17.01 19.67
C SER A 54 3.47 -18.45 19.14
N LEU A 55 2.49 -19.31 19.43
CA LEU A 55 2.49 -20.74 19.12
C LEU A 55 1.43 -21.05 18.03
N PRO A 56 1.60 -22.14 17.24
CA PRO A 56 0.62 -22.53 16.23
C PRO A 56 -0.72 -22.95 16.86
N LEU A 57 -1.65 -22.00 16.93
CA LEU A 57 -3.04 -22.17 17.39
C LEU A 57 -3.84 -23.03 16.39
N ILE A 58 -4.03 -24.32 16.69
CA ILE A 58 -4.92 -25.22 15.94
C ILE A 58 -5.70 -26.14 16.91
N GLU A 59 -6.99 -25.89 17.04
CA GLU A 59 -8.09 -26.82 16.70
C GLU A 59 -9.41 -26.11 16.97
N ILE A 60 -10.31 -26.06 15.97
CA ILE A 60 -11.69 -25.60 16.16
C ILE A 60 -12.57 -26.85 16.21
N SER A 61 -13.42 -26.97 17.23
CA SER A 61 -14.57 -27.88 17.17
C SER A 61 -15.83 -27.12 17.54
N ILE A 62 -16.88 -27.32 16.75
CA ILE A 62 -18.21 -26.74 16.95
C ILE A 62 -19.01 -27.72 17.82
N VAL A 63 -18.97 -27.51 19.14
CA VAL A 63 -19.28 -28.59 20.10
C VAL A 63 -20.78 -28.88 20.25
N ARG A 64 -21.69 -27.99 19.85
CA ARG A 64 -23.14 -28.16 20.08
C ARG A 64 -24.03 -27.84 18.89
N LEU A 65 -25.03 -28.70 18.67
CA LEU A 65 -26.29 -28.35 18.02
C LEU A 65 -27.34 -28.12 19.11
N SER A 66 -28.21 -27.14 18.93
CA SER A 66 -29.19 -26.77 19.94
C SER A 66 -30.24 -27.87 20.16
N LYS A 67 -30.81 -27.94 21.38
CA LYS A 67 -31.84 -28.93 21.75
C LYS A 67 -33.09 -28.93 20.86
N GLN A 68 -33.30 -27.89 20.05
CA GLN A 68 -34.45 -27.76 19.15
C GLN A 68 -34.26 -28.46 17.78
N ILE A 69 -33.06 -28.97 17.46
CA ILE A 69 -32.86 -29.81 16.27
C ILE A 69 -33.31 -31.25 16.58
N THR A 70 -34.63 -31.47 16.52
CA THR A 70 -35.25 -32.79 16.66
C THR A 70 -34.97 -33.64 15.41
N THR A 71 -33.83 -34.34 15.42
CA THR A 71 -33.49 -35.55 14.61
C THR A 71 -33.62 -35.52 13.07
N THR A 72 -34.17 -34.47 12.45
CA THR A 72 -34.58 -34.49 11.03
C THR A 72 -33.85 -33.50 10.11
N THR A 73 -33.10 -32.52 10.64
CA THR A 73 -32.15 -31.73 9.81
C THR A 73 -30.96 -32.63 9.46
N PRO A 74 -30.77 -33.05 8.19
CA PRO A 74 -29.78 -34.07 7.89
C PRO A 74 -28.35 -33.51 7.95
N ILE A 75 -27.39 -34.34 8.38
CA ILE A 75 -25.94 -34.06 8.26
C ILE A 75 -25.55 -33.72 6.80
N VAL A 76 -26.32 -34.21 5.83
CA VAL A 76 -26.20 -33.87 4.39
C VAL A 76 -26.40 -32.39 4.11
N GLU A 77 -27.31 -31.68 4.79
CA GLU A 77 -27.55 -30.25 4.57
C GLU A 77 -26.44 -29.39 5.17
N ILE A 78 -25.95 -29.75 6.36
CA ILE A 78 -24.74 -29.16 6.96
C ILE A 78 -23.54 -29.33 6.00
N LYS A 79 -23.33 -30.55 5.48
CA LYS A 79 -22.27 -30.81 4.47
C LYS A 79 -22.44 -29.97 3.21
N LYS A 80 -23.65 -29.85 2.66
CA LYS A 80 -23.94 -29.01 1.49
C LYS A 80 -23.59 -27.54 1.76
N ALA A 81 -24.03 -26.97 2.88
CA ALA A 81 -23.74 -25.60 3.26
C ALA A 81 -22.22 -25.31 3.31
N PHE A 82 -21.44 -26.17 3.97
CA PHE A 82 -19.98 -26.05 4.00
C PHE A 82 -19.32 -26.22 2.62
N MET A 83 -19.80 -27.15 1.79
CA MET A 83 -19.27 -27.36 0.43
C MET A 83 -19.56 -26.17 -0.49
N THR A 84 -20.72 -25.51 -0.37
CA THR A 84 -21.02 -24.26 -1.08
C THR A 84 -20.09 -23.12 -0.65
N ILE A 85 -19.68 -23.08 0.62
CA ILE A 85 -18.79 -22.04 1.16
C ILE A 85 -17.33 -22.22 0.68
N ARG A 86 -16.76 -23.44 0.74
CA ARG A 86 -15.41 -23.72 0.22
C ARG A 86 -15.26 -25.14 -0.37
N PRO A 87 -15.41 -25.32 -1.69
CA PRO A 87 -15.36 -26.64 -2.35
C PRO A 87 -14.03 -27.42 -2.24
N ARG A 88 -12.92 -26.77 -1.84
CA ARG A 88 -11.56 -27.35 -1.85
C ARG A 88 -10.98 -27.71 -0.47
N LEU A 89 -11.70 -27.50 0.63
CA LEU A 89 -11.14 -27.68 1.99
C LEU A 89 -11.29 -29.08 2.61
N PHE A 90 -12.20 -29.92 2.13
CA PHE A 90 -12.49 -31.21 2.76
C PHE A 90 -12.40 -32.38 1.77
N ASN A 91 -11.39 -33.22 1.96
CA ASN A 91 -11.49 -34.63 1.58
C ASN A 91 -12.49 -35.34 2.53
N ASN A 92 -12.92 -36.56 2.18
CA ASN A 92 -14.05 -37.27 2.84
C ASN A 92 -13.79 -37.76 4.29
N GLN A 93 -12.77 -37.25 4.96
CA GLN A 93 -12.36 -37.54 6.34
C GLN A 93 -12.10 -36.17 7.01
N THR A 94 -12.69 -35.79 8.16
CA THR A 94 -13.41 -36.59 9.16
C THR A 94 -14.55 -35.77 9.80
N ILE A 95 -15.73 -36.37 9.93
CA ILE A 95 -16.80 -35.92 10.84
C ILE A 95 -17.10 -37.08 11.78
N ILE A 96 -16.86 -36.90 13.09
CA ILE A 96 -17.32 -37.85 14.10
C ILE A 96 -18.58 -37.30 14.75
N SER A 97 -19.68 -38.05 14.62
CA SER A 97 -20.87 -37.82 15.43
C SER A 97 -20.82 -38.73 16.65
N SER A 98 -20.82 -38.12 17.84
CA SER A 98 -21.04 -38.83 19.10
C SER A 98 -22.27 -38.22 19.79
N ARG A 99 -23.37 -38.97 19.81
CA ARG A 99 -24.65 -38.67 20.50
C ARG A 99 -24.94 -37.17 20.69
N ASN A 100 -25.25 -36.50 19.57
CA ASN A 100 -25.64 -35.09 19.42
C ASN A 100 -24.52 -34.04 19.28
N ASN A 101 -23.24 -34.42 19.39
CA ASN A 101 -22.12 -33.53 19.07
C ASN A 101 -21.56 -33.81 17.66
N LEU A 102 -21.05 -32.77 16.99
CA LEU A 102 -20.65 -32.81 15.58
C LEU A 102 -19.20 -32.30 15.43
N ILE A 103 -18.23 -33.20 15.64
CA ILE A 103 -16.81 -32.84 15.75
C ILE A 103 -16.19 -32.78 14.35
N PHE A 104 -15.73 -31.59 13.99
CA PHE A 104 -14.86 -31.34 12.84
C PHE A 104 -13.39 -31.42 13.27
N PHE A 105 -12.55 -32.00 12.41
CA PHE A 105 -11.10 -31.98 12.56
C PHE A 105 -10.48 -31.09 11.48
N ASP A 106 -9.52 -30.26 11.86
CA ASP A 106 -8.66 -29.51 10.94
C ASP A 106 -7.26 -30.17 10.94
N GLN A 107 -7.00 -31.03 9.96
CA GLN A 107 -5.68 -31.66 9.79
C GLN A 107 -4.86 -30.93 8.72
N PHE A 108 -4.12 -29.92 9.14
CA PHE A 108 -2.98 -29.39 8.40
C PHE A 108 -1.80 -30.38 8.40
N TYR A 109 -1.94 -31.50 7.70
CA TYR A 109 -0.79 -32.23 7.16
C TYR A 109 -0.43 -31.64 5.80
N GLN A 110 0.82 -31.23 5.62
CA GLN A 110 1.33 -30.97 4.27
C GLN A 110 1.35 -32.30 3.47
N PRO A 111 1.15 -32.26 2.14
CA PRO A 111 1.28 -33.44 1.30
C PRO A 111 2.75 -33.86 1.23
N LEU A 112 3.16 -34.74 2.14
CA LEU A 112 4.34 -35.57 1.93
C LEU A 112 4.03 -36.47 0.72
N VAL A 113 4.72 -36.25 -0.40
CA VAL A 113 4.35 -36.81 -1.70
C VAL A 113 4.68 -38.31 -1.75
N ILE A 114 3.78 -39.12 -1.20
CA ILE A 114 3.75 -40.56 -1.41
C ILE A 114 3.11 -40.80 -2.79
N VAL A 115 3.95 -40.76 -3.83
CA VAL A 115 3.57 -41.32 -5.13
C VAL A 115 3.29 -42.81 -4.92
N PRO A 116 2.14 -43.36 -5.37
CA PRO A 116 1.93 -44.80 -5.35
C PRO A 116 3.03 -45.49 -6.16
N LEU A 117 3.84 -46.37 -5.53
CA LEU A 117 4.95 -47.06 -6.20
C LEU A 117 4.49 -47.81 -7.46
N THR A 118 3.23 -48.24 -7.51
CA THR A 118 2.58 -48.84 -8.68
C THR A 118 2.63 -47.95 -9.92
N ILE A 119 2.47 -46.62 -9.80
CA ILE A 119 2.52 -45.70 -10.94
C ILE A 119 3.95 -45.56 -11.46
N ILE A 120 4.94 -45.51 -10.56
CA ILE A 120 6.37 -45.47 -10.93
C ILE A 120 6.81 -46.80 -11.58
N LEU A 121 6.37 -47.94 -11.04
CA LEU A 121 6.63 -49.26 -11.60
C LEU A 121 5.98 -49.45 -12.98
N ILE A 122 4.74 -49.00 -13.18
CA ILE A 122 4.07 -49.02 -14.49
C ILE A 122 4.81 -48.11 -15.48
N GLY A 123 5.24 -46.91 -15.06
CA GLY A 123 6.05 -46.01 -15.88
C GLY A 123 7.39 -46.62 -16.29
N LEU A 124 8.11 -47.25 -15.36
CA LEU A 124 9.38 -47.94 -15.64
C LEU A 124 9.20 -49.16 -16.55
N LEU A 125 8.11 -49.92 -16.40
CA LEU A 125 7.77 -51.05 -17.25
C LEU A 125 7.45 -50.58 -18.68
N ILE A 126 6.67 -49.51 -18.83
CA ILE A 126 6.38 -48.90 -20.14
C ILE A 126 7.66 -48.36 -20.78
N CYS A 127 8.53 -47.66 -20.04
CA CYS A 127 9.80 -47.19 -20.55
C CYS A 127 10.76 -48.32 -20.96
N THR A 128 10.79 -49.45 -20.25
CA THR A 128 11.61 -50.61 -20.65
C THR A 128 11.05 -51.32 -21.88
N ILE A 129 9.73 -51.45 -22.00
CA ILE A 129 9.09 -51.98 -23.22
C ILE A 129 9.39 -51.07 -24.43
N ILE A 130 9.24 -49.74 -24.27
CA ILE A 130 9.55 -48.77 -25.33
C ILE A 130 11.04 -48.81 -25.70
N ALA A 131 11.94 -48.87 -24.73
CA ALA A 131 13.37 -49.01 -24.99
C ALA A 131 13.71 -50.31 -25.74
N PHE A 132 13.10 -51.42 -25.38
CA PHE A 132 13.28 -52.70 -26.07
C PHE A 132 12.78 -52.63 -27.53
N CYS A 133 11.59 -52.06 -27.76
CA CYS A 133 11.05 -51.84 -29.11
C CYS A 133 11.91 -50.90 -29.96
N LEU A 134 12.56 -49.89 -29.37
CA LEU A 134 13.47 -48.98 -30.06
C LEU A 134 14.83 -49.63 -30.36
N CYS A 135 15.36 -50.46 -29.44
CA CYS A 135 16.60 -51.22 -29.68
C CYS A 135 16.45 -52.30 -30.76
N CYS A 136 15.27 -52.90 -30.91
CA CYS A 136 15.01 -53.90 -31.95
C CYS A 136 14.87 -53.34 -33.37
N ASN A 137 14.89 -52.01 -33.58
CA ASN A 137 14.41 -51.43 -34.82
C ASN A 137 15.24 -50.25 -35.35
N ARG A 138 16.47 -50.53 -35.82
CA ARG A 138 17.19 -49.72 -36.82
C ARG A 138 18.34 -50.48 -37.50
N HIS A 139 18.15 -50.76 -38.79
CA HIS A 139 19.27 -50.96 -39.71
C HIS A 139 19.93 -49.60 -40.08
N THR A 140 21.15 -49.71 -40.60
CA THR A 140 22.07 -48.65 -41.08
C THR A 140 21.80 -48.26 -42.55
N PRO A 141 22.60 -47.39 -43.22
CA PRO A 141 23.45 -46.25 -42.79
C PRO A 141 23.23 -44.95 -43.64
N SER A 142 23.93 -43.85 -43.32
CA SER A 142 24.84 -43.14 -44.29
C SER A 142 25.49 -41.86 -43.72
N SER A 143 26.83 -41.73 -43.89
CA SER A 143 27.63 -40.49 -44.15
C SER A 143 27.36 -39.17 -43.37
N SER A 144 28.33 -38.44 -42.80
CA SER A 144 29.80 -38.40 -43.02
C SER A 144 30.61 -37.99 -41.78
N SER A 145 31.92 -38.30 -41.82
CA SER A 145 33.01 -37.89 -40.91
C SER A 145 33.15 -36.34 -40.78
N THR A 146 33.87 -35.77 -39.79
CA THR A 146 35.22 -36.12 -39.30
C THR A 146 35.51 -35.65 -37.86
N LEU A 147 36.41 -36.38 -37.17
CA LEU A 147 36.90 -36.11 -35.80
C LEU A 147 37.88 -34.91 -35.73
N LEU A 148 38.03 -34.35 -34.51
CA LEU A 148 39.34 -34.36 -33.82
C LEU A 148 39.18 -34.30 -32.29
N LEU A 149 40.14 -34.88 -31.56
CA LEU A 149 40.10 -35.18 -30.12
C LEU A 149 41.41 -34.76 -29.41
N SER A 150 41.30 -34.26 -28.18
CA SER A 150 42.24 -34.49 -27.06
C SER A 150 41.61 -33.92 -25.76
N ASN A 151 41.28 -34.73 -24.75
CA ASN A 151 42.13 -35.30 -23.67
C ASN A 151 42.62 -34.25 -22.65
N GLY A 152 42.46 -34.43 -21.32
CA GLY A 152 41.90 -35.52 -20.52
C GLY A 152 41.58 -35.08 -19.06
N SER A 153 40.81 -35.79 -18.24
CA SER A 153 41.17 -36.96 -17.40
C SER A 153 41.92 -36.62 -16.08
N PHE A 154 41.66 -37.19 -14.89
CA PHE A 154 40.64 -38.14 -14.39
C PHE A 154 40.63 -38.15 -12.82
N ILE A 155 39.49 -38.48 -12.18
CA ILE A 155 39.26 -39.11 -10.83
C ILE A 155 40.28 -38.93 -9.66
N ASN A 156 39.80 -38.51 -8.46
CA ASN A 156 39.74 -39.36 -7.23
C ASN A 156 38.92 -38.75 -6.04
N PRO A 157 38.16 -39.55 -5.23
CA PRO A 157 37.51 -39.11 -3.98
C PRO A 157 38.11 -39.78 -2.70
N HIS A 158 37.37 -39.74 -1.56
CA HIS A 158 37.71 -40.22 -0.18
C HIS A 158 38.55 -39.25 0.69
N ASN A 159 38.44 -39.21 2.05
CA ASN A 159 37.52 -39.89 2.98
C ASN A 159 37.34 -39.15 4.34
N LYS A 160 36.15 -39.33 4.96
CA LYS A 160 35.80 -39.50 6.40
C LYS A 160 36.52 -38.74 7.57
N HIS A 161 35.67 -38.39 8.56
CA HIS A 161 35.97 -37.99 9.96
C HIS A 161 36.59 -36.57 10.13
N LEU A 162 36.35 -35.83 11.23
CA LEU A 162 35.83 -36.21 12.55
C LEU A 162 34.47 -35.59 12.94
N TYR A 163 33.72 -36.34 13.77
CA TYR A 163 32.84 -35.76 14.79
C TYR A 163 33.67 -35.47 16.04
N GLN A 164 33.62 -34.26 16.59
CA GLN A 164 33.95 -34.01 18.00
C GLN A 164 32.99 -32.97 18.61
N ASN A 165 32.66 -33.15 19.89
CA ASN A 165 31.68 -32.34 20.59
C ASN A 165 32.26 -31.00 21.04
N TYR A 166 31.51 -29.91 20.88
CA TYR A 166 31.67 -28.72 21.72
C TYR A 166 30.40 -28.50 22.55
N SER A 167 30.56 -28.20 23.84
CA SER A 167 29.53 -28.49 24.83
C SER A 167 28.60 -27.31 25.13
N TYR A 168 27.35 -27.64 25.47
CA TYR A 168 26.28 -26.72 25.88
C TYR A 168 26.57 -25.96 27.21
N GLN A 169 27.76 -26.14 27.80
CA GLN A 169 28.15 -25.53 29.09
C GLN A 169 28.97 -24.25 28.94
N GLN A 170 29.80 -24.11 27.88
CA GLN A 170 30.64 -22.91 27.72
C GLN A 170 29.82 -21.63 27.51
N HIS A 171 28.64 -21.75 26.89
CA HIS A 171 27.77 -20.60 26.61
C HIS A 171 27.11 -19.98 27.86
N ARG A 172 26.96 -20.73 28.97
CA ARG A 172 26.44 -20.18 30.24
C ARG A 172 27.48 -19.33 30.97
N GLN A 173 28.74 -19.78 31.04
CA GLN A 173 29.79 -19.07 31.79
C GLN A 173 30.09 -17.69 31.20
N GLN A 174 30.04 -17.52 29.87
CA GLN A 174 30.18 -16.20 29.25
C GLN A 174 29.01 -15.24 29.57
N GLN A 175 27.77 -15.76 29.72
CA GLN A 175 26.60 -14.93 30.03
C GLN A 175 26.54 -14.47 31.51
N GLU A 176 27.13 -15.21 32.45
CA GLU A 176 27.26 -14.72 33.83
C GLU A 176 28.38 -13.69 34.00
N ILE A 177 29.48 -13.81 33.24
CA ILE A 177 30.59 -12.85 33.28
C ILE A 177 30.14 -11.47 32.76
N TYR A 178 29.33 -11.41 31.70
CA TYR A 178 28.78 -10.14 31.19
C TYR A 178 27.77 -9.47 32.13
N ARG A 179 27.15 -10.21 33.07
CA ARG A 179 26.16 -9.69 34.03
C ARG A 179 26.75 -9.09 35.32
N LYS A 180 28.09 -9.02 35.46
CA LYS A 180 28.75 -8.51 36.68
C LYS A 180 29.79 -7.40 36.46
N LYS A 181 29.81 -6.75 35.29
CA LYS A 181 30.69 -5.58 35.02
C LYS A 181 30.01 -4.44 34.25
N HIS A 182 29.06 -3.76 34.88
CA HIS A 182 28.97 -2.28 34.82
C HIS A 182 28.50 -1.77 36.19
N TYR A 183 28.99 -0.60 36.61
CA TYR A 183 29.06 -0.23 38.02
C TYR A 183 28.16 0.95 38.38
N VAL A 184 27.62 0.95 39.60
CA VAL A 184 26.76 2.03 40.12
C VAL A 184 27.61 3.21 40.59
N LYS A 185 27.47 4.37 39.93
CA LYS A 185 27.79 5.74 40.37
C LYS A 185 27.19 6.72 39.36
N ASP A 186 26.55 7.84 39.71
CA ASP A 186 26.15 8.38 41.02
C ASP A 186 24.73 8.98 40.90
N GLN A 187 23.86 8.80 41.91
CA GLN A 187 22.53 9.44 42.01
C GLN A 187 22.38 10.18 43.35
N LYS A 188 23.25 11.18 43.60
CA LYS A 188 23.19 12.02 44.82
C LYS A 188 23.57 13.50 44.59
N GLU A 189 23.14 14.11 43.48
CA GLU A 189 23.40 15.56 43.29
C GLU A 189 22.27 16.41 42.64
N PHE A 190 21.01 15.95 42.69
CA PHE A 190 19.86 16.78 42.32
C PHE A 190 18.79 16.94 43.42
N ILE A 191 19.12 16.57 44.67
CA ILE A 191 18.36 16.93 45.89
C ILE A 191 19.06 18.12 46.58
N SER A 192 19.36 19.16 45.79
CA SER A 192 20.16 20.33 46.20
C SER A 192 19.60 21.67 45.66
N LYS A 193 18.54 21.63 44.85
CA LYS A 193 17.87 22.81 44.27
C LYS A 193 16.39 22.80 44.62
N GLY A 194 16.10 22.99 45.92
CA GLY A 194 14.76 22.87 46.48
C GLY A 194 13.79 23.91 45.91
N ILE A 195 12.86 23.46 45.06
CA ILE A 195 11.68 24.19 44.60
C ILE A 195 10.49 23.23 44.78
N PRO A 196 9.44 23.59 45.54
CA PRO A 196 8.34 22.68 45.84
C PRO A 196 7.35 22.55 44.68
N VAL A 197 6.72 21.37 44.58
CA VAL A 197 5.52 21.16 43.76
C VAL A 197 4.29 21.60 44.57
N VAL A 198 3.38 22.34 43.95
CA VAL A 198 2.08 22.73 44.51
C VAL A 198 0.98 22.34 43.50
N PHE A 199 -0.15 21.87 44.01
CA PHE A 199 -1.37 21.55 43.27
C PHE A 199 -2.55 22.38 43.82
N ALA A 200 -3.67 22.36 43.10
CA ALA A 200 -4.98 22.95 43.40
C ALA A 200 -5.17 24.47 43.11
N GLU A 201 -5.85 24.73 41.99
CA GLU A 201 -7.20 25.35 41.88
C GLU A 201 -7.52 26.77 42.42
N GLU A 202 -8.62 27.31 41.87
CA GLU A 202 -9.37 28.55 42.21
C GLU A 202 -8.67 29.93 42.05
N LEU A 203 -9.13 30.71 41.06
CA LEU A 203 -9.97 31.91 41.31
C LEU A 203 -10.61 32.46 40.03
N GLU A 204 -11.81 33.05 40.14
CA GLU A 204 -12.44 33.90 39.12
C GLU A 204 -12.31 35.41 39.46
N GLU A 205 -12.91 36.27 38.62
CA GLU A 205 -13.15 37.71 38.81
C GLU A 205 -11.95 38.67 39.00
N LYS A 206 -11.61 39.40 37.92
CA LYS A 206 -11.90 40.85 37.79
C LYS A 206 -11.29 41.48 36.53
N LEU A 207 -12.14 42.12 35.70
CA LEU A 207 -12.03 43.52 35.25
C LEU A 207 -12.97 43.77 34.04
N GLU A 208 -14.04 44.55 34.28
CA GLU A 208 -14.74 45.29 33.22
C GLU A 208 -14.10 46.68 33.02
N GLN A 209 -14.75 47.52 32.19
CA GLN A 209 -14.48 48.95 31.91
C GLN A 209 -13.41 49.20 30.82
N THR A 210 -13.62 50.06 29.80
CA THR A 210 -14.80 50.83 29.34
C THR A 210 -14.63 51.27 27.86
N HIS A 211 -15.71 51.84 27.27
CA HIS A 211 -15.77 52.73 26.07
C HIS A 211 -16.13 52.16 24.67
N THR A 212 -17.32 52.55 24.23
CA THR A 212 -17.81 52.78 22.85
C THR A 212 -17.81 54.31 22.57
N PRO A 213 -18.13 54.86 21.35
CA PRO A 213 -18.82 54.31 20.16
C PRO A 213 -17.93 54.41 18.87
N LEU A 214 -18.30 54.71 17.60
CA LEU A 214 -19.51 55.28 16.97
C LEU A 214 -19.67 54.91 15.46
N VAL A 215 -20.83 54.33 15.14
CA VAL A 215 -21.64 54.29 13.89
C VAL A 215 -21.02 54.70 12.52
N MET A 216 -21.07 53.78 11.55
CA MET A 216 -21.82 53.96 10.27
C MET A 216 -22.24 52.61 9.65
N ARG A 217 -23.46 52.54 9.11
CA ARG A 217 -23.98 51.38 8.35
C ARG A 217 -23.71 51.53 6.86
N ILE A 218 -23.40 50.41 6.19
CA ILE A 218 -23.70 50.21 4.77
C ILE A 218 -24.41 48.86 4.65
N GLU A 219 -25.64 48.86 4.13
CA GLU A 219 -26.45 47.65 3.96
C GLU A 219 -26.45 47.19 2.50
N LYS A 220 -26.11 45.91 2.23
CA LYS A 220 -26.69 45.12 1.13
C LYS A 220 -26.28 43.64 1.14
N ALA A 221 -27.26 42.80 0.79
CA ALA A 221 -27.19 41.36 0.46
C ALA A 221 -26.75 40.38 1.57
N PRO A 222 -27.56 39.35 1.90
CA PRO A 222 -27.19 38.29 2.83
C PRO A 222 -26.59 37.06 2.12
N PHE A 223 -25.63 36.37 2.76
CA PHE A 223 -25.72 34.96 3.16
C PHE A 223 -24.42 34.47 3.82
N TYR A 224 -24.37 34.56 5.15
CA TYR A 224 -23.63 33.73 6.11
C TYR A 224 -23.86 34.36 7.49
N ASN A 225 -24.44 33.64 8.44
CA ASN A 225 -24.76 34.20 9.75
C ASN A 225 -23.48 34.36 10.60
N GLU A 226 -23.40 35.42 11.39
CA GLU A 226 -22.24 35.62 12.29
C GLU A 226 -22.10 34.51 13.34
N GLN A 227 -23.21 33.85 13.69
CA GLN A 227 -23.19 32.63 14.51
C GLN A 227 -22.37 31.51 13.85
N GLU A 228 -22.53 31.26 12.54
CA GLU A 228 -21.79 30.23 11.81
C GLU A 228 -20.29 30.56 11.73
N LYS A 229 -19.94 31.83 11.48
CA LYS A 229 -18.54 32.30 11.51
C LYS A 229 -17.92 32.15 12.90
N THR A 230 -18.68 32.44 13.96
CA THR A 230 -18.23 32.32 15.36
C THR A 230 -18.10 30.86 15.77
N GLU A 231 -19.01 30.00 15.33
CA GLU A 231 -18.99 28.55 15.59
C GLU A 231 -17.84 27.86 14.84
N LEU A 232 -17.60 28.20 13.57
CA LEU A 232 -16.43 27.72 12.82
C LEU A 232 -15.12 28.19 13.47
N GLY A 233 -15.07 29.43 13.95
CA GLY A 233 -13.93 29.96 14.72
C GLY A 233 -13.70 29.22 16.05
N LYS A 234 -14.77 28.82 16.75
CA LYS A 234 -14.69 27.95 17.93
C LYS A 234 -14.19 26.56 17.56
N GLN A 235 -14.72 25.93 16.50
CA GLN A 235 -14.28 24.60 16.05
C GLN A 235 -12.78 24.58 15.67
N VAL A 236 -12.25 25.64 15.05
CA VAL A 236 -10.81 25.77 14.78
C VAL A 236 -9.99 25.88 16.06
N LYS A 237 -10.41 26.73 17.01
CA LYS A 237 -9.72 26.87 18.32
C LYS A 237 -9.78 25.58 19.15
N GLU A 238 -10.92 24.91 19.19
CA GLU A 238 -11.02 23.59 19.80
C GLU A 238 -10.14 22.56 19.10
N GLN A 239 -10.00 22.62 17.77
CA GLN A 239 -9.15 21.67 17.06
C GLN A 239 -7.65 21.94 17.29
N GLN A 240 -7.26 23.20 17.56
CA GLN A 240 -5.93 23.54 18.05
C GLN A 240 -5.74 23.03 19.48
N LYS A 241 -6.65 23.36 20.39
CA LYS A 241 -6.64 22.90 21.80
C LYS A 241 -6.59 21.37 21.91
N ARG A 242 -7.38 20.64 21.12
CA ARG A 242 -7.35 19.16 21.03
C ARG A 242 -6.07 18.57 20.41
N ASN A 243 -5.24 19.37 19.74
CA ASN A 243 -3.90 18.94 19.31
C ASN A 243 -2.85 19.21 20.40
N GLU A 244 -3.08 20.18 21.27
CA GLU A 244 -2.22 20.59 22.39
C GLU A 244 -2.50 19.76 23.67
N GLU A 245 -3.75 19.33 23.88
CA GLU A 245 -4.21 18.50 25.00
C GLU A 245 -3.81 17.01 24.89
N VAL A 246 -3.05 16.62 23.85
CA VAL A 246 -2.45 15.29 23.76
C VAL A 246 -1.20 15.27 24.65
N GLN A 247 -1.40 15.21 25.96
CA GLN A 247 -0.32 15.03 26.93
C GLN A 247 0.42 13.70 26.71
N ASP A 248 1.72 13.72 26.99
CA ASP A 248 2.58 12.53 26.96
C ASP A 248 2.08 11.48 27.97
N MET A 249 1.44 10.42 27.46
CA MET A 249 1.57 9.12 28.12
C MET A 249 3.03 8.65 27.93
N PRO A 250 3.68 8.09 28.95
CA PRO A 250 5.04 7.56 28.82
C PRO A 250 5.02 6.34 27.88
N GLU A 251 5.25 6.60 26.61
CA GLU A 251 5.26 5.58 25.57
C GLU A 251 6.44 4.64 25.83
N LEU A 252 6.14 3.34 25.97
CA LEU A 252 7.16 2.29 25.97
C LEU A 252 8.06 2.53 24.76
N VAL A 253 9.37 2.67 24.99
CA VAL A 253 10.36 3.16 24.01
C VAL A 253 10.06 2.57 22.64
N ARG A 254 9.56 3.41 21.72
CA ARG A 254 9.35 2.99 20.33
C ARG A 254 10.70 2.84 19.67
N ASP A 255 11.13 1.59 19.60
CA ASP A 255 12.08 1.17 18.58
C ASP A 255 11.48 1.48 17.19
N PHE A 256 12.33 1.97 16.30
CA PHE A 256 12.03 2.23 14.91
C PHE A 256 13.17 1.64 14.07
N LEU A 257 12.85 1.03 12.92
CA LEU A 257 13.87 0.46 12.06
C LEU A 257 14.73 1.56 11.44
N ASP A 258 16.05 1.47 11.57
CA ASP A 258 16.93 2.25 10.73
C ASP A 258 16.79 1.76 9.26
N PRO A 259 16.54 2.65 8.28
CA PRO A 259 16.44 2.29 6.88
C PRO A 259 17.66 1.54 6.33
N ALA A 260 18.87 1.82 6.84
CA ALA A 260 20.10 1.13 6.46
C ALA A 260 20.16 -0.29 7.04
N GLU A 261 19.82 -0.46 8.32
CA GLU A 261 19.81 -1.77 8.96
C GLU A 261 18.78 -2.70 8.31
N PHE A 262 17.54 -2.24 8.13
CA PHE A 262 16.51 -3.03 7.45
C PHE A 262 16.88 -3.32 5.98
N PHE A 263 17.53 -2.39 5.29
CA PHE A 263 18.08 -2.65 3.95
C PHE A 263 19.13 -3.78 3.99
N GLN A 264 20.08 -3.77 4.93
CA GLN A 264 21.06 -4.85 5.07
C GLN A 264 20.42 -6.18 5.49
N GLN A 265 19.37 -6.17 6.32
CA GLN A 265 18.59 -7.38 6.63
C GLN A 265 17.91 -7.94 5.36
N VAL A 266 17.24 -7.09 4.56
CA VAL A 266 16.61 -7.49 3.29
C VAL A 266 17.63 -8.14 2.34
N LYS A 267 18.83 -7.55 2.22
CA LYS A 267 19.92 -8.11 1.41
C LYS A 267 20.45 -9.44 1.95
N SER A 268 20.81 -9.49 3.23
CA SER A 268 21.50 -10.64 3.84
C SER A 268 20.58 -11.83 4.12
N ILE A 269 19.36 -11.58 4.60
CA ILE A 269 18.38 -12.63 4.90
C ILE A 269 17.75 -13.13 3.59
N CYS A 270 17.11 -12.26 2.82
CA CYS A 270 16.31 -12.67 1.66
C CYS A 270 17.12 -12.83 0.36
N GLY A 271 18.40 -12.42 0.31
CA GLY A 271 19.22 -12.46 -0.90
C GLY A 271 18.81 -11.43 -1.97
N ILE A 272 17.99 -10.43 -1.61
CA ILE A 272 17.42 -9.47 -2.54
C ILE A 272 18.46 -8.41 -2.90
N ASN A 273 18.77 -8.28 -4.18
CA ASN A 273 19.64 -7.22 -4.71
C ASN A 273 18.93 -6.24 -5.66
N PHE A 274 17.72 -6.55 -6.13
CA PHE A 274 16.94 -5.70 -7.03
C PHE A 274 15.71 -5.11 -6.32
N PHE A 275 15.47 -3.82 -6.54
CA PHE A 275 14.42 -3.04 -5.88
C PHE A 275 13.61 -2.29 -6.93
N CYS A 276 12.28 -2.33 -6.86
CA CYS A 276 11.43 -1.53 -7.75
C CYS A 276 10.10 -1.16 -7.10
N GLY A 277 9.42 -0.13 -7.60
CA GLY A 277 8.13 0.25 -7.02
C GLY A 277 7.73 1.72 -7.17
N VAL A 278 6.56 2.03 -6.62
CA VAL A 278 5.98 3.38 -6.55
C VAL A 278 6.22 3.93 -5.14
N PRO A 279 6.81 5.14 -4.97
CA PRO A 279 7.09 5.69 -3.65
C PRO A 279 5.83 5.90 -2.81
N ASP A 280 5.88 5.52 -1.53
CA ASP A 280 4.82 5.74 -0.56
C ASP A 280 5.31 6.57 0.64
N SER A 281 4.39 7.39 1.14
CA SER A 281 4.44 8.19 2.35
C SER A 281 4.81 7.48 3.68
N LEU A 282 4.53 6.18 3.86
CA LEU A 282 4.98 5.40 5.02
C LEU A 282 6.31 4.71 4.75
N LEU A 283 6.59 4.38 3.48
CA LEU A 283 7.85 3.82 3.01
C LEU A 283 8.91 4.89 2.70
N LYS A 284 8.59 6.18 2.84
CA LYS A 284 9.36 7.32 2.29
C LYS A 284 10.84 7.29 2.65
N ASP A 285 11.15 6.92 3.90
CA ASP A 285 12.49 6.97 4.47
C ASP A 285 13.34 5.80 3.94
N PHE A 286 12.75 4.60 3.90
CA PHE A 286 13.34 3.44 3.23
C PHE A 286 13.50 3.65 1.72
N CYS A 287 12.50 4.21 1.05
CA CYS A 287 12.58 4.53 -0.38
C CYS A 287 13.66 5.58 -0.67
N ALA A 288 13.82 6.60 0.18
CA ALA A 288 14.89 7.57 0.10
C ALA A 288 16.28 6.93 0.33
N TYR A 289 16.40 5.98 1.27
CA TYR A 289 17.62 5.21 1.47
C TYR A 289 17.97 4.37 0.24
N VAL A 290 17.03 3.58 -0.29
CA VAL A 290 17.23 2.75 -1.49
C VAL A 290 17.63 3.61 -2.69
N THR A 291 16.90 4.69 -2.96
CA THR A 291 17.14 5.61 -4.09
C THR A 291 18.54 6.25 -4.07
N LYS A 292 19.15 6.43 -2.88
CA LYS A 292 20.49 6.99 -2.72
C LYS A 292 21.61 5.95 -2.75
N ASN A 293 21.36 4.73 -2.28
CA ASN A 293 22.41 3.73 -2.02
C ASN A 293 22.40 2.53 -2.98
N VAL A 294 21.43 2.44 -3.91
CA VAL A 294 21.36 1.40 -4.94
C VAL A 294 21.53 2.04 -6.33
N PRO A 295 22.40 1.50 -7.22
CA PRO A 295 22.55 2.02 -8.58
C PRO A 295 21.30 1.75 -9.42
N SER A 296 21.05 2.57 -10.45
CA SER A 296 19.89 2.46 -11.34
C SER A 296 19.80 1.15 -12.16
N SER A 297 20.89 0.37 -12.23
CA SER A 297 20.86 -1.00 -12.77
C SER A 297 20.20 -2.02 -11.84
N HIS A 298 20.00 -1.66 -10.56
CA HIS A 298 19.46 -2.49 -9.49
C HIS A 298 18.27 -1.83 -8.75
N HIS A 299 17.97 -0.56 -9.03
CA HIS A 299 16.81 0.14 -8.51
C HIS A 299 16.04 0.88 -9.60
N VAL A 300 14.73 0.64 -9.70
CA VAL A 300 13.84 1.31 -10.65
C VAL A 300 12.61 1.88 -9.93
N ILE A 301 12.50 3.20 -9.89
CA ILE A 301 11.25 3.89 -9.54
C ILE A 301 10.29 3.71 -10.73
N THR A 302 9.15 3.06 -10.50
CA THR A 302 8.18 2.73 -11.55
C THR A 302 7.05 3.73 -11.59
N VAL A 303 6.54 4.04 -12.79
CA VAL A 303 5.43 5.00 -12.97
C VAL A 303 4.13 4.54 -12.31
N ASN A 304 3.87 3.23 -12.27
CA ASN A 304 2.80 2.58 -11.53
C ASN A 304 3.23 1.17 -11.07
N GLU A 305 2.45 0.54 -10.20
CA GLU A 305 2.87 -0.68 -9.48
C GLU A 305 2.88 -1.94 -10.35
N GLY A 306 2.05 -2.00 -11.40
CA GLY A 306 1.94 -3.18 -12.27
C GLY A 306 3.27 -3.56 -12.96
N PRO A 307 3.95 -2.60 -13.64
CA PRO A 307 5.30 -2.78 -14.15
C PRO A 307 6.37 -3.09 -13.09
N ALA A 308 6.17 -2.73 -11.82
CA ALA A 308 7.10 -3.14 -10.75
C ALA A 308 7.07 -4.66 -10.54
N VAL A 309 5.88 -5.27 -10.55
CA VAL A 309 5.74 -6.73 -10.58
C VAL A 309 6.35 -7.33 -11.85
N GLY A 310 6.17 -6.68 -13.00
CA GLY A 310 6.80 -7.09 -14.27
C GLY A 310 8.34 -7.07 -14.22
N LEU A 311 8.94 -6.02 -13.67
CA LEU A 311 10.38 -5.89 -13.47
C LEU A 311 10.92 -6.89 -12.44
N ALA A 312 10.18 -7.14 -11.35
CA ALA A 312 10.52 -8.18 -10.38
C ALA A 312 10.50 -9.58 -11.02
N CYS A 313 9.52 -9.88 -11.86
CA CYS A 313 9.46 -11.12 -12.64
C CYS A 313 10.67 -11.24 -13.59
N GLY A 314 10.99 -10.18 -14.35
CA GLY A 314 12.15 -10.16 -15.24
C GLY A 314 13.49 -10.32 -14.51
N SER A 315 13.65 -9.63 -13.39
CA SER A 315 14.83 -9.73 -12.52
C SER A 315 15.01 -11.15 -11.95
N TYR A 316 13.91 -11.77 -11.49
CA TYR A 316 13.95 -13.16 -11.01
C TYR A 316 14.34 -14.13 -12.13
N MET A 317 13.73 -14.02 -13.32
CA MET A 317 14.06 -14.89 -14.46
C MET A 317 15.51 -14.72 -14.94
N ALA A 318 16.10 -13.54 -14.79
CA ALA A 318 17.49 -13.26 -15.19
C ALA A 318 18.54 -13.68 -14.14
N THR A 319 18.18 -13.78 -12.85
CA THR A 319 19.17 -13.92 -11.74
C THR A 319 18.91 -15.09 -10.79
N GLY A 320 17.70 -15.64 -10.77
CA GLY A 320 17.23 -16.58 -9.75
C GLY A 320 17.03 -15.97 -8.35
N GLN A 321 17.28 -14.66 -8.17
CA GLN A 321 17.12 -13.95 -6.89
C GLN A 321 15.80 -13.19 -6.85
N PRO A 322 15.06 -13.23 -5.72
CA PRO A 322 13.84 -12.43 -5.57
C PRO A 322 14.15 -10.92 -5.59
N ALA A 323 13.17 -10.14 -6.02
CA ALA A 323 13.17 -8.68 -5.96
C ALA A 323 12.27 -8.18 -4.82
N LEU A 324 12.54 -6.96 -4.33
CA LEU A 324 11.62 -6.22 -3.46
C LEU A 324 10.79 -5.26 -4.32
N VAL A 325 9.46 -5.37 -4.20
CA VAL A 325 8.47 -4.48 -4.83
C VAL A 325 7.86 -3.60 -3.75
N TYR A 326 8.10 -2.29 -3.78
CA TYR A 326 7.53 -1.33 -2.82
C TYR A 326 6.32 -0.57 -3.38
N LEU A 327 5.28 -0.38 -2.56
CA LEU A 327 4.05 0.31 -2.96
C LEU A 327 3.21 0.78 -1.76
N GLN A 328 2.27 1.70 -1.99
CA GLN A 328 1.15 1.94 -1.07
C GLN A 328 0.08 0.85 -1.25
N ASN A 329 -0.68 0.51 -0.20
CA ASN A 329 -1.79 -0.47 -0.29
C ASN A 329 -2.90 -0.08 -1.29
N SER A 330 -3.04 1.20 -1.65
CA SER A 330 -3.90 1.63 -2.76
C SER A 330 -3.48 1.04 -4.11
N GLY A 331 -2.18 0.81 -4.29
CA GLY A 331 -1.58 0.22 -5.49
C GLY A 331 -1.90 -1.25 -5.70
N LEU A 332 -2.54 -1.92 -4.72
CA LEU A 332 -2.96 -3.30 -4.85
C LEU A 332 -3.84 -3.55 -6.08
N GLY A 333 -4.68 -2.59 -6.46
CA GLY A 333 -5.50 -2.67 -7.67
C GLY A 333 -4.67 -2.80 -8.95
N ASN A 334 -3.56 -2.07 -9.05
CA ASN A 334 -2.66 -2.10 -10.21
C ASN A 334 -1.84 -3.40 -10.32
N ILE A 335 -1.70 -4.16 -9.23
CA ILE A 335 -0.91 -5.42 -9.21
C ILE A 335 -1.74 -6.70 -9.29
N VAL A 336 -3.07 -6.66 -9.16
CA VAL A 336 -3.95 -7.86 -9.21
C VAL A 336 -3.62 -8.72 -10.43
N ASN A 337 -3.69 -8.14 -11.64
CA ASN A 337 -3.46 -8.88 -12.87
C ASN A 337 -2.01 -9.40 -13.00
N PRO A 338 -0.93 -8.59 -12.90
CA PRO A 338 0.42 -9.10 -13.05
C PRO A 338 0.85 -10.06 -11.93
N ILE A 339 0.31 -9.98 -10.71
CA ILE A 339 0.55 -11.04 -9.72
C ILE A 339 -0.13 -12.34 -10.14
N MET A 340 -1.44 -12.32 -10.40
CA MET A 340 -2.19 -13.55 -10.68
C MET A 340 -1.77 -14.20 -12.01
N SER A 341 -1.36 -13.41 -12.99
CA SER A 341 -0.97 -13.87 -14.33
C SER A 341 0.53 -14.11 -14.51
N LEU A 342 1.39 -13.70 -13.55
CA LEU A 342 2.85 -13.92 -13.61
C LEU A 342 3.39 -14.59 -12.33
N ALA A 343 3.26 -13.92 -11.18
CA ALA A 343 3.98 -14.26 -9.96
C ALA A 343 3.43 -15.48 -9.19
N THR A 344 2.12 -15.74 -9.26
CA THR A 344 1.46 -16.79 -8.48
C THR A 344 2.02 -18.20 -8.82
N PRO A 345 2.20 -19.10 -7.81
CA PRO A 345 2.79 -20.44 -8.04
C PRO A 345 2.06 -21.32 -9.07
N GLY A 346 0.75 -21.12 -9.23
CA GLY A 346 -0.05 -21.79 -10.25
C GLY A 346 0.15 -21.32 -11.70
N VAL A 347 1.07 -20.37 -11.95
CA VAL A 347 1.42 -19.91 -13.30
C VAL A 347 2.93 -20.06 -13.55
N TYR A 348 3.76 -19.05 -13.25
CA TYR A 348 5.22 -19.11 -13.48
C TYR A 348 6.06 -19.27 -12.21
N SER A 349 5.47 -19.26 -11.01
CA SER A 349 6.22 -19.46 -9.74
C SER A 349 7.38 -18.48 -9.54
N LEU A 350 7.10 -17.17 -9.60
CA LEU A 350 8.11 -16.11 -9.53
C LEU A 350 8.04 -15.39 -8.16
N PRO A 351 8.88 -15.77 -7.18
CA PRO A 351 8.84 -15.19 -5.83
C PRO A 351 9.38 -13.76 -5.77
N MET A 352 8.74 -12.94 -4.95
CA MET A 352 9.11 -11.54 -4.70
C MET A 352 8.60 -11.08 -3.34
N LEU A 353 9.28 -10.10 -2.74
CA LEU A 353 8.90 -9.49 -1.47
C LEU A 353 8.12 -8.19 -1.72
N LEU A 354 6.84 -8.17 -1.38
CA LEU A 354 6.01 -6.97 -1.46
C LEU A 354 6.14 -6.18 -0.15
N LEU A 355 6.71 -4.98 -0.20
CA LEU A 355 6.78 -4.05 0.93
C LEU A 355 5.66 -3.01 0.78
N ILE A 356 4.60 -3.14 1.58
CA ILE A 356 3.33 -2.44 1.34
C ILE A 356 3.07 -1.44 2.46
N GLY A 357 3.05 -0.14 2.15
CA GLY A 357 2.61 0.90 3.07
C GLY A 357 1.11 0.78 3.37
N TRP A 358 0.74 0.41 4.59
CA TRP A 358 -0.64 0.12 4.99
C TRP A 358 -1.38 1.38 5.46
N ARG A 359 -1.79 2.24 4.52
CA ARG A 359 -2.63 3.41 4.82
C ARG A 359 -4.00 2.99 5.33
N GLY A 360 -4.54 3.78 6.26
CA GLY A 360 -5.86 3.54 6.85
C GLY A 360 -5.95 2.30 7.77
N GLU A 361 -4.87 1.90 8.43
CA GLU A 361 -4.87 0.85 9.45
C GLU A 361 -6.08 1.01 10.42
N PRO A 362 -6.84 -0.06 10.72
CA PRO A 362 -7.97 -0.01 11.64
C PRO A 362 -7.63 0.68 12.98
N GLY A 363 -8.49 1.61 13.39
CA GLY A 363 -8.30 2.40 14.62
C GLY A 363 -7.41 3.64 14.48
N LYS A 364 -6.80 3.91 13.31
CA LYS A 364 -6.03 5.14 13.06
C LYS A 364 -6.79 6.14 12.18
N ARG A 365 -6.57 7.44 12.38
CA ARG A 365 -7.11 8.51 11.52
C ARG A 365 -6.25 8.66 10.26
N ASP A 366 -6.89 8.62 9.09
CA ASP A 366 -6.27 8.80 7.77
C ASP A 366 -7.27 9.45 6.79
N GLU A 367 -6.83 9.79 5.57
CA GLU A 367 -7.66 10.38 4.49
C GLU A 367 -8.90 9.53 4.17
N PRO A 368 -10.00 10.12 3.66
CA PRO A 368 -11.29 9.44 3.48
C PRO A 368 -11.21 8.12 2.72
N GLN A 369 -10.43 8.04 1.64
CA GLN A 369 -10.25 6.83 0.83
C GLN A 369 -9.41 5.75 1.53
N HIS A 370 -8.42 6.14 2.33
CA HIS A 370 -7.56 5.19 3.04
C HIS A 370 -8.36 4.44 4.11
N ARG A 371 -9.33 5.09 4.76
CA ARG A 371 -10.26 4.44 5.71
C ARG A 371 -11.11 3.32 5.10
N ILE A 372 -11.23 3.27 3.76
CA ILE A 372 -11.90 2.17 3.05
C ILE A 372 -10.90 1.08 2.66
N GLN A 373 -9.72 1.47 2.13
CA GLN A 373 -8.72 0.54 1.61
C GLN A 373 -7.92 -0.19 2.69
N GLY A 374 -7.62 0.47 3.82
CA GLY A 374 -6.86 -0.10 4.92
C GLY A 374 -7.50 -1.35 5.52
N PRO A 375 -8.79 -1.32 5.95
CA PRO A 375 -9.51 -2.51 6.42
C PRO A 375 -9.69 -3.59 5.34
N ALA A 376 -9.73 -3.21 4.06
CA ALA A 376 -9.85 -4.17 2.94
C ALA A 376 -8.52 -4.87 2.59
N THR A 377 -7.37 -4.26 2.91
CA THR A 377 -6.02 -4.73 2.53
C THR A 377 -5.75 -6.20 2.88
N PRO A 378 -6.04 -6.68 4.11
CA PRO A 378 -5.88 -8.10 4.48
C PRO A 378 -6.76 -9.04 3.64
N GLY A 379 -7.99 -8.61 3.32
CA GLY A 379 -8.94 -9.40 2.52
C GLY A 379 -8.52 -9.50 1.05
N ILE A 380 -7.98 -8.43 0.48
CA ILE A 380 -7.45 -8.41 -0.89
C ILE A 380 -6.25 -9.37 -1.00
N LEU A 381 -5.27 -9.27 -0.08
CA LEU A 381 -4.10 -10.16 -0.08
C LEU A 381 -4.50 -11.62 0.10
N ALA A 382 -5.44 -11.92 1.00
CA ALA A 382 -5.98 -13.27 1.18
C ALA A 382 -6.72 -13.81 -0.06
N ALA A 383 -7.44 -12.95 -0.79
CA ALA A 383 -8.12 -13.32 -2.04
C ALA A 383 -7.13 -13.59 -3.19
N LEU A 384 -6.00 -12.88 -3.23
CA LEU A 384 -4.89 -13.12 -4.15
C LEU A 384 -4.02 -14.33 -3.75
N GLY A 385 -4.29 -14.96 -2.60
CA GLY A 385 -3.49 -16.06 -2.05
C GLY A 385 -2.11 -15.65 -1.53
N ILE A 386 -1.87 -14.35 -1.33
CA ILE A 386 -0.60 -13.80 -0.87
C ILE A 386 -0.55 -13.89 0.66
N PRO A 387 0.38 -14.65 1.27
CA PRO A 387 0.60 -14.58 2.71
C PRO A 387 1.18 -13.22 3.11
N PHE A 388 0.75 -12.69 4.25
CA PHE A 388 1.17 -11.39 4.74
C PHE A 388 1.25 -11.34 6.27
N GLN A 389 2.06 -10.41 6.76
CA GLN A 389 2.06 -9.98 8.16
C GLN A 389 2.48 -8.51 8.28
N PRO A 390 2.16 -7.81 9.38
CA PRO A 390 2.78 -6.53 9.69
C PRO A 390 4.30 -6.66 9.79
N LEU A 391 5.03 -5.66 9.30
CA LEU A 391 6.46 -5.50 9.60
C LEU A 391 6.60 -4.97 11.04
N PRO A 392 7.30 -5.67 11.96
CA PRO A 392 7.65 -5.11 13.26
C PRO A 392 8.60 -3.92 13.11
N ASP A 393 8.48 -2.96 14.01
CA ASP A 393 9.21 -1.70 14.06
C ASP A 393 10.59 -1.80 14.74
N TYR A 394 10.95 -2.97 15.28
CA TYR A 394 12.24 -3.27 15.92
C TYR A 394 13.06 -4.33 15.16
N HIS A 395 14.39 -4.19 15.23
CA HIS A 395 15.38 -4.95 14.44
C HIS A 395 15.12 -6.46 14.39
N ASP A 396 15.03 -7.13 15.54
CA ASP A 396 14.91 -8.60 15.59
C ASP A 396 13.57 -9.12 15.06
N GLY A 397 12.50 -8.34 15.24
CA GLY A 397 11.17 -8.66 14.71
C GLY A 397 11.13 -8.53 13.19
N ALA A 398 11.76 -7.49 12.64
CA ALA A 398 11.94 -7.36 11.19
C ALA A 398 12.76 -8.51 10.60
N GLY A 399 13.84 -8.93 11.28
CA GLY A 399 14.63 -10.10 10.89
C GLY A 399 13.80 -11.39 10.83
N GLN A 400 13.03 -11.69 11.88
CA GLN A 400 12.13 -12.85 11.91
C GLN A 400 11.02 -12.78 10.84
N ALA A 401 10.52 -11.57 10.55
CA ALA A 401 9.54 -11.36 9.50
C ALA A 401 10.13 -11.62 8.09
N LEU A 402 11.38 -11.22 7.86
CA LEU A 402 12.13 -11.49 6.64
C LEU A 402 12.49 -12.97 6.49
N GLU A 403 12.88 -13.68 7.56
CA GLU A 403 13.08 -15.13 7.51
C GLU A 403 11.81 -15.87 7.11
N THR A 404 10.66 -15.45 7.66
CA THR A 404 9.35 -16.02 7.34
C THR A 404 8.99 -15.80 5.87
N ALA A 405 9.23 -14.58 5.36
CA ALA A 405 9.03 -14.23 3.96
C ALA A 405 9.94 -15.04 3.03
N LYS A 406 11.25 -15.11 3.36
CA LYS A 406 12.26 -15.92 2.65
C LYS A 406 11.82 -17.38 2.55
N ARG A 407 11.48 -18.01 3.68
CA ARG A 407 11.10 -19.43 3.73
C ARG A 407 9.89 -19.72 2.84
N TYR A 408 8.91 -18.81 2.76
CA TYR A 408 7.79 -18.94 1.83
C TYR A 408 8.22 -18.76 0.37
N MET A 409 8.98 -17.71 0.04
CA MET A 409 9.51 -17.47 -1.31
C MET A 409 10.37 -18.65 -1.82
N GLU A 410 11.15 -19.28 -0.94
CA GLU A 410 12.00 -20.43 -1.27
C GLU A 410 11.20 -21.73 -1.49
N THR A 411 10.17 -21.99 -0.67
CA THR A 411 9.43 -23.26 -0.68
C THR A 411 8.18 -23.25 -1.56
N ALA A 412 7.39 -22.19 -1.49
CA ALA A 412 6.13 -22.04 -2.24
C ALA A 412 6.30 -21.31 -3.58
N LYS A 413 7.46 -20.68 -3.83
CA LYS A 413 7.80 -19.93 -5.06
C LYS A 413 6.77 -18.85 -5.45
N GLY A 414 6.17 -18.19 -4.45
CA GLY A 414 5.17 -17.14 -4.66
C GLY A 414 5.55 -15.81 -3.98
N PRO A 415 4.79 -14.74 -4.25
CA PRO A 415 4.95 -13.46 -3.57
C PRO A 415 4.61 -13.56 -2.07
N TYR A 416 5.34 -12.82 -1.24
CA TYR A 416 5.05 -12.64 0.19
C TYR A 416 4.94 -11.14 0.51
N ALA A 417 4.03 -10.72 1.39
CA ALA A 417 3.83 -9.31 1.73
C ALA A 417 4.16 -8.94 3.18
N LEU A 418 4.83 -7.80 3.35
CA LEU A 418 5.06 -7.14 4.63
C LEU A 418 4.28 -5.82 4.67
N LEU A 419 3.36 -5.70 5.64
CA LEU A 419 2.53 -4.50 5.83
C LEU A 419 3.25 -3.51 6.75
N VAL A 420 3.76 -2.42 6.18
CA VAL A 420 4.47 -1.36 6.92
C VAL A 420 3.46 -0.38 7.50
N LYS A 421 3.60 -0.07 8.78
CA LYS A 421 2.70 0.84 9.51
C LYS A 421 3.21 2.28 9.46
N ARG A 422 2.43 3.19 10.04
CA ARG A 422 2.88 4.57 10.25
C ARG A 422 3.95 4.59 11.33
N GLN A 423 5.07 5.27 11.07
CA GLN A 423 6.24 5.31 11.96
C GLN A 423 6.85 3.91 12.21
N THR A 424 7.13 3.14 11.15
CA THR A 424 7.94 1.91 11.26
C THR A 424 9.45 2.17 11.05
N PHE A 425 9.82 3.25 10.36
CA PHE A 425 11.20 3.61 10.04
C PHE A 425 11.65 4.91 10.74
N LEU A 426 12.95 5.00 11.06
CA LEU A 426 13.61 6.24 11.44
C LEU A 426 13.63 7.24 10.27
N PRO A 427 13.59 8.57 10.54
CA PRO A 427 13.57 9.59 9.48
C PRO A 427 14.81 9.56 8.58
N TYR A 428 14.61 9.47 7.26
CA TYR A 428 15.66 9.57 6.26
C TYR A 428 15.17 10.34 5.03
N SER A 429 15.91 11.36 4.63
CA SER A 429 15.58 12.20 3.47
C SER A 429 16.63 12.08 2.38
N LEU A 430 16.19 12.18 1.12
CA LEU A 430 17.10 12.41 0.00
C LEU A 430 17.85 13.74 0.19
N PRO A 431 19.10 13.85 -0.32
CA PRO A 431 19.73 15.15 -0.50
C PRO A 431 18.88 16.00 -1.46
N LYS A 432 18.95 17.33 -1.32
CA LYS A 432 18.29 18.22 -2.29
C LYS A 432 18.86 17.99 -3.69
N ARG A 433 17.99 18.13 -4.69
CA ARG A 433 18.34 18.12 -6.12
C ARG A 433 19.40 19.20 -6.41
N SER A 434 20.28 18.97 -7.38
CA SER A 434 21.37 19.93 -7.66
C SER A 434 20.82 21.25 -8.19
N ALA A 435 21.50 22.37 -7.89
CA ALA A 435 21.12 23.69 -8.36
C ALA A 435 21.04 23.77 -9.90
N ASP A 436 21.86 22.99 -10.60
CA ASP A 436 21.88 22.90 -12.06
C ASP A 436 20.60 22.30 -12.67
N LEU A 437 19.88 21.46 -11.91
CA LEU A 437 18.60 20.87 -12.32
C LEU A 437 17.39 21.77 -12.01
N GLU A 438 17.54 22.76 -11.13
CA GLU A 438 16.56 23.84 -10.92
C GLU A 438 16.97 25.16 -11.62
N ALA A 439 18.09 25.17 -12.35
CA ALA A 439 18.59 26.35 -13.04
C ALA A 439 17.61 26.82 -14.13
N GLY A 440 17.22 28.09 -14.07
CA GLY A 440 16.20 28.68 -14.94
C GLY A 440 14.75 28.46 -14.48
N LEU A 441 14.48 27.56 -13.51
CA LEU A 441 13.15 27.44 -12.92
C LEU A 441 12.92 28.60 -11.94
N SER A 442 11.87 29.37 -12.16
CA SER A 442 11.59 30.57 -11.37
C SER A 442 10.53 30.37 -10.29
N LEU A 443 9.46 29.63 -10.58
CA LEU A 443 8.26 29.52 -9.74
C LEU A 443 8.19 28.19 -8.97
N THR A 444 7.57 28.22 -7.79
CA THR A 444 7.02 27.05 -7.09
C THR A 444 5.64 26.65 -7.64
N ARG A 445 5.12 25.49 -7.22
CA ARG A 445 3.79 25.01 -7.62
C ARG A 445 2.66 25.96 -7.23
N GLU A 446 2.70 26.54 -6.02
CA GLU A 446 1.65 27.46 -5.54
C GLU A 446 1.68 28.79 -6.31
N GLU A 447 2.86 29.32 -6.67
CA GLU A 447 2.99 30.54 -7.49
C GLU A 447 2.54 30.32 -8.94
N ALA A 448 2.95 29.21 -9.55
CA ALA A 448 2.51 28.83 -10.90
C ALA A 448 0.99 28.59 -10.93
N LEU A 449 0.43 27.94 -9.91
CA LEU A 449 -1.01 27.72 -9.79
C LEU A 449 -1.76 29.04 -9.58
N GLN A 450 -1.22 29.97 -8.78
CA GLN A 450 -1.79 31.31 -8.63
C GLN A 450 -1.83 32.07 -9.98
N CYS A 451 -0.85 31.87 -10.85
CA CYS A 451 -0.85 32.41 -12.21
C CYS A 451 -1.84 31.71 -13.15
N VAL A 452 -2.14 30.42 -12.95
CA VAL A 452 -3.17 29.68 -13.72
C VAL A 452 -4.57 30.10 -13.30
N ILE A 453 -4.90 30.09 -12.00
CA ILE A 453 -6.28 30.31 -11.53
C ILE A 453 -6.78 31.75 -11.73
N SER A 454 -5.88 32.74 -11.87
CA SER A 454 -6.25 34.12 -12.20
C SER A 454 -6.83 34.26 -13.61
N HIS A 455 -6.61 33.28 -14.49
CA HIS A 455 -7.15 33.22 -15.84
C HIS A 455 -8.45 32.41 -15.95
N PHE A 456 -8.96 31.81 -14.86
CA PHE A 456 -10.22 31.05 -14.87
C PHE A 456 -11.46 31.96 -14.81
N GLN A 457 -12.49 31.62 -15.58
CA GLN A 457 -13.81 32.25 -15.53
C GLN A 457 -14.78 31.45 -14.65
N HIS A 458 -15.84 32.09 -14.15
CA HIS A 458 -16.83 31.48 -13.25
C HIS A 458 -17.56 30.24 -13.83
N ARG A 459 -17.50 30.01 -15.15
CA ARG A 459 -18.10 28.84 -15.83
C ARG A 459 -17.10 27.73 -16.15
N ASP A 460 -15.81 27.98 -16.02
CA ASP A 460 -14.77 26.97 -16.28
C ASP A 460 -14.83 25.87 -15.20
N VAL A 461 -14.61 24.63 -15.61
CA VAL A 461 -14.63 23.44 -14.75
C VAL A 461 -13.20 23.01 -14.49
N VAL A 462 -12.85 22.70 -13.25
CA VAL A 462 -11.51 22.25 -12.86
C VAL A 462 -11.56 20.82 -12.32
N VAL A 463 -10.60 20.00 -12.73
CA VAL A 463 -10.36 18.67 -12.16
C VAL A 463 -8.91 18.63 -11.65
N GLY A 464 -8.73 18.59 -10.34
CA GLY A 464 -7.42 18.58 -9.68
C GLY A 464 -6.96 17.17 -9.33
N THR A 465 -5.69 16.88 -9.58
CA THR A 465 -5.06 15.59 -9.22
C THR A 465 -4.76 15.45 -7.73
N THR A 466 -4.38 14.23 -7.33
CA THR A 466 -4.07 13.86 -5.94
C THR A 466 -2.88 14.59 -5.35
N GLY A 467 -2.88 14.81 -4.03
CA GLY A 467 -1.72 15.33 -3.28
C GLY A 467 -1.74 16.84 -3.10
N MET A 468 -0.56 17.47 -3.09
CA MET A 468 -0.44 18.89 -2.70
C MET A 468 -1.10 19.88 -3.67
N LEU A 469 -1.15 19.59 -4.98
CA LEU A 469 -1.74 20.51 -5.98
C LEU A 469 -3.22 20.83 -5.69
N SER A 470 -4.03 19.81 -5.37
CA SER A 470 -5.44 20.03 -4.98
C SER A 470 -5.61 20.75 -3.64
N ARG A 471 -4.62 20.65 -2.72
CA ARG A 471 -4.63 21.38 -1.44
C ARG A 471 -4.24 22.84 -1.64
N GLU A 472 -3.26 23.11 -2.50
CA GLU A 472 -2.86 24.46 -2.93
C GLU A 472 -4.03 25.14 -3.67
N LEU A 473 -4.72 24.44 -4.58
CA LEU A 473 -5.95 24.96 -5.21
C LEU A 473 -7.02 25.31 -4.18
N PHE A 474 -7.28 24.43 -3.21
CA PHE A 474 -8.26 24.68 -2.15
C PHE A 474 -7.92 25.92 -1.30
N GLU A 475 -6.67 26.06 -0.83
CA GLU A 475 -6.28 27.26 -0.08
C GLU A 475 -6.30 28.54 -0.93
N LEU A 476 -5.87 28.48 -2.19
CA LEU A 476 -5.87 29.64 -3.09
C LEU A 476 -7.30 30.10 -3.43
N ARG A 477 -8.26 29.17 -3.55
CA ARG A 477 -9.69 29.49 -3.66
C ARG A 477 -10.20 30.24 -2.43
N MET A 478 -9.95 29.72 -1.23
CA MET A 478 -10.33 30.39 0.02
C MET A 478 -9.69 31.78 0.17
N LYS A 479 -8.41 31.94 -0.18
CA LYS A 479 -7.70 33.24 -0.15
C LYS A 479 -8.28 34.29 -1.12
N ARG A 480 -9.10 33.86 -2.10
CA ARG A 480 -9.69 34.69 -3.15
C ARG A 480 -11.20 34.92 -2.98
N ASP A 481 -11.81 34.36 -1.93
CA ASP A 481 -13.28 34.25 -1.78
C ASP A 481 -13.95 33.55 -2.98
N ASP A 482 -13.20 32.66 -3.66
CA ASP A 482 -13.68 31.86 -4.78
C ASP A 482 -14.38 30.58 -4.26
N GLY A 483 -15.63 30.36 -4.66
CA GLY A 483 -16.36 29.10 -4.42
C GLY A 483 -15.69 27.85 -5.00
N HIS A 484 -15.88 26.71 -4.31
CA HIS A 484 -15.26 25.41 -4.61
C HIS A 484 -16.11 24.49 -5.51
N GLU A 485 -17.37 24.83 -5.77
CA GLU A 485 -18.32 24.03 -6.56
C GLU A 485 -17.85 23.77 -8.00
N ARG A 486 -16.86 24.53 -8.48
CA ARG A 486 -16.22 24.37 -9.79
C ARG A 486 -15.01 23.42 -9.84
N ASP A 487 -14.54 22.93 -8.69
CA ASP A 487 -13.30 22.14 -8.58
C ASP A 487 -13.56 20.70 -8.10
N PHE A 488 -13.38 19.70 -8.97
CA PHE A 488 -13.32 18.31 -8.54
C PHE A 488 -11.90 17.97 -8.06
N LEU A 489 -11.71 17.92 -6.74
CA LEU A 489 -10.43 17.58 -6.12
C LEU A 489 -10.32 16.06 -5.90
N THR A 490 -9.45 15.40 -6.68
CA THR A 490 -9.25 13.95 -6.63
C THR A 490 -8.51 13.56 -5.35
N VAL A 491 -9.20 12.95 -4.37
CA VAL A 491 -8.60 12.62 -3.06
C VAL A 491 -7.68 11.40 -3.06
N GLY A 492 -7.85 10.51 -4.04
CA GLY A 492 -7.04 9.31 -4.26
C GLY A 492 -7.37 8.70 -5.63
N GLY A 493 -6.53 7.78 -6.12
CA GLY A 493 -6.53 7.38 -7.53
C GLY A 493 -5.69 8.34 -8.37
N MET A 494 -4.40 8.39 -8.07
CA MET A 494 -3.42 9.23 -8.76
C MET A 494 -3.39 8.90 -10.26
N GLY A 495 -3.25 9.92 -11.12
CA GLY A 495 -3.28 9.76 -12.58
C GLY A 495 -4.67 9.58 -13.21
N HIS A 496 -5.75 9.45 -12.44
CA HIS A 496 -7.12 9.41 -12.99
C HIS A 496 -7.74 10.79 -13.23
N ALA A 497 -7.12 11.89 -12.81
CA ALA A 497 -7.67 13.25 -12.98
C ALA A 497 -7.95 13.57 -14.46
N SER A 498 -6.99 13.30 -15.34
CA SER A 498 -7.14 13.43 -16.80
C SER A 498 -8.21 12.50 -17.40
N SER A 499 -8.43 11.32 -16.83
CA SER A 499 -9.52 10.40 -17.22
C SER A 499 -10.91 10.95 -16.84
N ILE A 500 -11.02 11.49 -15.62
CA ILE A 500 -12.25 12.10 -15.10
C ILE A 500 -12.60 13.37 -15.91
N ALA A 501 -11.60 14.22 -16.16
CA ALA A 501 -11.74 15.41 -16.99
C ALA A 501 -12.16 15.09 -18.43
N LEU A 502 -11.65 14.01 -19.03
CA LEU A 502 -12.06 13.56 -20.37
C LEU A 502 -13.55 13.18 -20.40
N GLY A 503 -13.99 12.38 -19.42
CA GLY A 503 -15.40 12.00 -19.28
C GLY A 503 -16.33 13.20 -19.13
N ILE A 504 -15.92 14.21 -18.36
CA ILE A 504 -16.69 15.46 -18.21
C ILE A 504 -16.69 16.26 -19.51
N ALA A 505 -15.55 16.40 -20.20
CA ALA A 505 -15.44 17.18 -21.43
C ALA A 505 -16.36 16.67 -22.54
N ILE A 506 -16.42 15.35 -22.74
CA ILE A 506 -17.32 14.68 -23.69
C ILE A 506 -18.79 14.96 -23.34
N GLN A 507 -19.15 14.95 -22.05
CA GLN A 507 -20.54 15.15 -21.58
C GLN A 507 -20.93 16.64 -21.42
N LYS A 508 -19.99 17.57 -21.57
CA LYS A 508 -20.17 19.02 -21.38
C LYS A 508 -19.41 19.84 -22.43
N PRO A 509 -19.68 19.64 -23.74
CA PRO A 509 -18.94 20.32 -24.82
C PRO A 509 -18.97 21.86 -24.70
N ASN A 510 -20.05 22.43 -24.17
CA ASN A 510 -20.23 23.88 -23.99
C ASN A 510 -19.59 24.45 -22.70
N ARG A 511 -18.67 23.70 -22.05
CA ARG A 511 -17.95 24.10 -20.84
C ARG A 511 -16.45 23.83 -21.02
N THR A 512 -15.59 24.80 -20.75
CA THR A 512 -14.13 24.60 -20.70
C THR A 512 -13.78 23.67 -19.54
N ILE A 513 -13.02 22.60 -19.81
CA ILE A 513 -12.57 21.67 -18.77
C ILE A 513 -11.05 21.75 -18.63
N TYR A 514 -10.59 22.20 -17.47
CA TYR A 514 -9.17 22.24 -17.08
C TYR A 514 -8.83 21.02 -16.22
N CYS A 515 -7.97 20.14 -16.74
CA CYS A 515 -7.33 19.10 -15.95
C CYS A 515 -6.02 19.67 -15.38
N LEU A 516 -5.91 19.76 -14.06
CA LEU A 516 -4.69 20.17 -13.36
C LEU A 516 -4.02 18.92 -12.78
N ASP A 517 -3.03 18.42 -13.50
CA ASP A 517 -2.33 17.17 -13.19
C ASP A 517 -0.85 17.41 -12.83
N GLY A 518 -0.18 16.41 -12.28
CA GLY A 518 1.26 16.45 -11.96
C GLY A 518 2.03 15.49 -12.86
N ASP A 519 3.31 15.75 -13.13
CA ASP A 519 4.08 14.91 -14.05
C ASP A 519 4.12 13.42 -13.63
N GLY A 520 4.36 13.14 -12.34
CA GLY A 520 4.30 11.77 -11.80
C GLY A 520 2.92 11.11 -11.89
N ALA A 521 1.84 11.89 -11.94
CA ALA A 521 0.47 11.39 -12.07
C ALA A 521 0.10 11.14 -13.54
N VAL A 522 0.50 12.02 -14.46
CA VAL A 522 0.40 11.78 -15.91
C VAL A 522 1.19 10.54 -16.31
N LEU A 523 2.41 10.37 -15.77
CA LEU A 523 3.23 9.17 -15.98
C LEU A 523 2.52 7.87 -15.54
N MET A 524 1.84 7.89 -14.39
CA MET A 524 1.18 6.72 -13.79
C MET A 524 0.11 6.07 -14.70
N HIS A 525 -0.60 6.87 -15.49
CA HIS A 525 -1.65 6.40 -16.41
C HIS A 525 -1.53 7.00 -17.82
N MET A 526 -0.30 7.22 -18.29
CA MET A 526 0.05 7.95 -19.53
C MET A 526 -0.68 7.47 -20.81
N GLY A 527 -1.13 6.22 -20.86
CA GLY A 527 -1.98 5.70 -21.96
C GLY A 527 -3.30 6.48 -22.16
N ILE A 528 -3.76 7.23 -21.15
CA ILE A 528 -4.93 8.11 -21.29
C ILE A 528 -4.72 9.23 -22.33
N LEU A 529 -3.47 9.64 -22.60
CA LEU A 529 -3.16 10.67 -23.60
C LEU A 529 -3.62 10.26 -25.00
N ALA A 530 -3.52 8.98 -25.35
CA ALA A 530 -4.02 8.43 -26.62
C ALA A 530 -5.56 8.48 -26.69
N ASN A 531 -6.25 8.16 -25.59
CA ASN A 531 -7.71 8.24 -25.53
C ASN A 531 -8.22 9.70 -25.59
N ILE A 532 -7.52 10.64 -24.96
CA ILE A 532 -7.85 12.08 -25.02
C ILE A 532 -7.67 12.59 -26.45
N ALA A 533 -6.56 12.25 -27.11
CA ALA A 533 -6.32 12.63 -28.50
C ALA A 533 -7.35 11.99 -29.46
N ALA A 534 -7.65 10.70 -29.31
CA ALA A 534 -8.61 9.99 -30.17
C ALA A 534 -10.06 10.48 -30.00
N ALA A 535 -10.46 10.89 -28.79
CA ALA A 535 -11.77 11.51 -28.55
C ALA A 535 -11.82 12.99 -28.99
N ALA A 536 -10.66 13.61 -29.22
CA ALA A 536 -10.47 15.00 -29.66
C ALA A 536 -11.39 16.08 -29.02
N PRO A 537 -11.65 16.09 -27.70
CA PRO A 537 -12.56 17.05 -27.07
C PRO A 537 -12.01 18.47 -27.16
N SER A 538 -12.72 19.31 -27.91
CA SER A 538 -12.26 20.65 -28.29
C SER A 538 -12.17 21.64 -27.11
N ASN A 539 -12.92 21.35 -26.04
CA ASN A 539 -13.02 22.08 -24.78
C ASN A 539 -12.02 21.64 -23.70
N PHE A 540 -11.18 20.63 -23.96
CA PHE A 540 -10.27 20.03 -22.97
C PHE A 540 -8.90 20.73 -22.94
N LYS A 541 -8.48 21.13 -21.73
CA LYS A 541 -7.21 21.84 -21.45
C LYS A 541 -6.44 21.08 -20.38
N HIS A 542 -5.29 20.51 -20.72
CA HIS A 542 -4.44 19.74 -19.80
C HIS A 542 -3.27 20.62 -19.33
N ILE A 543 -3.20 20.93 -18.04
CA ILE A 543 -2.10 21.69 -17.44
C ILE A 543 -1.37 20.74 -16.50
N VAL A 544 -0.10 20.46 -16.81
CA VAL A 544 0.73 19.51 -16.07
C VAL A 544 1.81 20.27 -15.31
N PHE A 545 1.73 20.24 -13.98
CA PHE A 545 2.72 20.82 -13.10
C PHE A 545 3.90 19.84 -12.96
N ASN A 546 4.97 20.10 -13.71
CA ASN A 546 6.20 19.31 -13.75
C ASN A 546 7.25 19.89 -12.79
N ASN A 547 7.33 19.31 -11.59
CA ASN A 547 8.45 19.53 -10.65
C ASN A 547 9.54 18.45 -10.81
N GLY A 548 9.22 17.35 -11.49
CA GLY A 548 10.12 16.21 -11.68
C GLY A 548 10.26 15.33 -10.44
N THR A 549 9.37 15.44 -9.44
CA THR A 549 9.51 14.75 -8.15
C THR A 549 8.17 14.32 -7.53
N HIS A 550 8.16 13.14 -6.92
CA HIS A 550 7.08 12.64 -6.06
C HIS A 550 7.06 13.35 -4.69
N ASP A 551 6.94 14.69 -4.69
CA ASP A 551 7.00 15.59 -3.52
C ASP A 551 6.04 15.23 -2.38
N SER A 552 4.87 14.64 -2.71
CA SER A 552 3.85 14.31 -1.71
C SER A 552 4.19 13.08 -0.85
N VAL A 553 5.18 12.27 -1.26
CA VAL A 553 5.48 10.95 -0.67
C VAL A 553 6.96 10.72 -0.36
N GLY A 554 7.85 11.67 -0.64
CA GLY A 554 9.27 11.58 -0.25
C GLY A 554 10.26 12.35 -1.12
N GLY A 555 9.82 12.89 -2.26
CA GLY A 555 10.67 13.66 -3.17
C GLY A 555 11.56 12.81 -4.08
N GLN A 556 11.28 11.51 -4.21
CA GLN A 556 11.91 10.65 -5.22
C GLN A 556 11.68 11.21 -6.63
N PRO A 557 12.67 11.16 -7.53
CA PRO A 557 12.58 11.76 -8.85
C PRO A 557 11.60 11.03 -9.77
N THR A 558 11.10 11.75 -10.77
CA THR A 558 10.36 11.20 -11.92
C THR A 558 11.21 11.28 -13.19
N VAL A 559 10.88 10.48 -14.20
CA VAL A 559 11.52 10.57 -15.52
C VAL A 559 11.24 11.90 -16.24
N ALA A 560 10.19 12.63 -15.83
CA ALA A 560 9.89 13.96 -16.35
C ALA A 560 10.78 15.07 -15.77
N GLY A 561 11.46 14.78 -14.65
CA GLY A 561 12.48 15.64 -14.07
C GLY A 561 13.89 15.36 -14.59
N ASP A 562 14.36 14.12 -14.44
CA ASP A 562 15.80 13.80 -14.55
C ASP A 562 16.25 13.31 -15.94
N HIS A 563 15.34 12.91 -16.83
CA HIS A 563 15.71 12.31 -18.12
C HIS A 563 15.75 13.33 -19.27
N LYS A 564 16.95 13.79 -19.65
CA LYS A 564 17.18 14.85 -20.66
C LYS A 564 16.51 14.67 -22.02
N GLN A 565 16.17 13.44 -22.43
CA GLN A 565 15.51 13.14 -23.71
C GLN A 565 13.99 12.93 -23.57
N PHE A 566 13.44 12.97 -22.35
CA PHE A 566 12.00 12.81 -22.12
C PHE A 566 11.26 14.14 -22.30
N SER A 567 10.04 14.12 -22.86
CA SER A 567 9.21 15.30 -23.03
C SER A 567 7.73 14.95 -23.09
N LEU A 568 6.94 15.48 -22.14
CA LEU A 568 5.49 15.27 -22.09
C LEU A 568 4.81 15.88 -23.32
N CYS A 569 5.24 17.07 -23.75
CA CYS A 569 4.71 17.73 -24.94
C CYS A 569 4.91 16.90 -26.23
N HIS A 570 6.10 16.34 -26.47
CA HIS A 570 6.32 15.52 -27.66
C HIS A 570 5.54 14.19 -27.61
N ILE A 571 5.38 13.59 -26.42
CA ILE A 571 4.55 12.39 -26.24
C ILE A 571 3.08 12.71 -26.52
N ALA A 572 2.55 13.80 -25.94
CA ALA A 572 1.17 14.22 -26.16
C ALA A 572 0.89 14.58 -27.64
N GLN A 573 1.81 15.29 -28.29
CA GLN A 573 1.73 15.60 -29.73
C GLN A 573 1.77 14.31 -30.56
N GLY A 574 2.64 13.35 -30.22
CA GLY A 574 2.71 12.03 -30.86
C GLY A 574 1.46 11.16 -30.64
N CYS A 575 0.73 11.36 -29.54
CA CYS A 575 -0.60 10.78 -29.35
C CYS A 575 -1.70 11.46 -30.19
N GLY A 576 -1.48 12.71 -30.64
CA GLY A 576 -2.45 13.49 -31.41
C GLY A 576 -3.06 14.70 -30.68
N TYR A 577 -2.45 15.21 -29.60
CA TYR A 577 -2.82 16.53 -29.06
C TYR A 577 -2.50 17.60 -30.12
N LYS A 578 -3.50 18.44 -30.43
CA LYS A 578 -3.39 19.45 -31.50
C LYS A 578 -2.41 20.56 -31.17
N HIS A 579 -2.37 20.96 -29.90
CA HIS A 579 -1.52 22.04 -29.40
C HIS A 579 -0.81 21.62 -28.13
N VAL A 580 0.51 21.80 -28.08
CA VAL A 580 1.35 21.55 -26.91
C VAL A 580 2.22 22.78 -26.63
N MET A 581 2.39 23.13 -25.36
CA MET A 581 3.09 24.33 -24.91
C MET A 581 3.90 24.04 -23.64
N ILE A 582 4.96 24.81 -23.40
CA ILE A 582 5.79 24.74 -22.18
C ILE A 582 5.88 26.14 -21.59
N ALA A 583 5.85 26.26 -20.26
CA ALA A 583 6.14 27.51 -19.56
C ALA A 583 7.04 27.27 -18.32
N THR A 584 7.92 28.23 -18.05
CA THR A 584 8.99 28.18 -17.02
C THR A 584 8.95 29.39 -16.06
N ASN A 585 8.19 30.43 -16.43
CA ASN A 585 8.05 31.68 -15.71
C ASN A 585 6.66 32.29 -15.90
N GLN A 586 6.37 33.34 -15.13
CA GLN A 586 5.04 33.95 -15.03
C GLN A 586 4.52 34.53 -16.35
N ASN A 587 5.39 35.06 -17.22
CA ASN A 587 4.98 35.62 -18.50
C ASN A 587 4.58 34.52 -19.47
N GLU A 588 5.39 33.46 -19.58
CA GLU A 588 5.06 32.27 -20.39
C GLU A 588 3.78 31.58 -19.92
N ILE A 589 3.51 31.53 -18.59
CA ILE A 589 2.23 31.03 -18.07
C ILE A 589 1.07 31.90 -18.55
N LYS A 590 1.20 33.23 -18.44
CA LYS A 590 0.16 34.16 -18.90
C LYS A 590 -0.14 33.96 -20.40
N GLU A 591 0.90 34.03 -21.23
CA GLU A 591 0.77 33.87 -22.69
C GLU A 591 0.17 32.51 -23.07
N ALA A 592 0.60 31.42 -22.40
CA ALA A 592 0.07 30.09 -22.63
C ALA A 592 -1.39 29.93 -22.16
N MET A 593 -1.80 30.61 -21.08
CA MET A 593 -3.20 30.62 -20.61
C MET A 593 -4.11 31.46 -21.50
N GLU A 594 -3.65 32.62 -21.95
CA GLU A 594 -4.34 33.45 -22.96
C GLU A 594 -4.50 32.67 -24.28
N LYS A 595 -3.44 31.99 -24.75
CA LYS A 595 -3.48 31.13 -25.93
C LYS A 595 -4.35 29.87 -25.74
N MET A 596 -4.32 29.22 -24.57
CA MET A 596 -5.24 28.12 -24.25
C MET A 596 -6.71 28.56 -24.36
N ARG A 597 -7.02 29.81 -24.00
CA ARG A 597 -8.35 30.41 -24.04
C ARG A 597 -8.78 30.84 -25.45
N THR A 598 -7.87 31.34 -26.29
CA THR A 598 -8.19 31.70 -27.69
C THR A 598 -8.27 30.51 -28.64
N ILE A 599 -7.58 29.39 -28.34
CA ILE A 599 -7.78 28.09 -29.01
C ILE A 599 -9.12 27.47 -28.54
N ASN A 600 -10.22 28.16 -28.79
CA ASN A 600 -11.56 27.63 -28.56
C ASN A 600 -12.00 26.79 -29.77
N ASN A 601 -12.77 25.72 -29.53
CA ASN A 601 -13.13 24.71 -30.53
C ASN A 601 -11.98 23.91 -31.19
N ASP A 602 -10.71 24.09 -30.80
CA ASP A 602 -9.57 23.34 -31.35
C ASP A 602 -8.65 22.68 -30.30
N GLY A 603 -9.24 22.16 -29.21
CA GLY A 603 -8.58 21.19 -28.33
C GLY A 603 -8.47 19.77 -28.91
N PRO A 604 -7.82 18.83 -28.18
CA PRO A 604 -7.27 19.00 -26.84
C PRO A 604 -5.92 19.74 -26.85
N VAL A 605 -5.67 20.54 -25.81
CA VAL A 605 -4.44 21.34 -25.62
C VAL A 605 -3.69 20.86 -24.37
N LEU A 606 -2.35 20.78 -24.43
CA LEU A 606 -1.50 20.54 -23.26
C LEU A 606 -0.54 21.71 -22.99
N LEU A 607 -0.33 22.01 -21.70
CA LEU A 607 0.65 22.96 -21.19
C LEU A 607 1.48 22.29 -20.09
N GLU A 608 2.79 22.12 -20.32
CA GLU A 608 3.76 21.65 -19.33
C GLU A 608 4.31 22.86 -18.55
N LEU A 609 4.00 22.94 -17.26
CA LEU A 609 4.51 23.98 -16.36
C LEU A 609 5.73 23.46 -15.60
N ARG A 610 6.93 23.94 -15.95
CA ARG A 610 8.18 23.55 -15.31
C ARG A 610 8.42 24.42 -14.08
N ILE A 611 8.50 23.78 -12.92
CA ILE A 611 8.47 24.44 -11.61
C ILE A 611 9.50 23.83 -10.65
N LYS A 612 9.87 24.58 -9.62
CA LYS A 612 10.74 24.13 -8.53
C LYS A 612 10.12 22.99 -7.72
N THR A 613 10.97 22.18 -7.11
CA THR A 613 10.56 21.16 -6.14
C THR A 613 10.05 21.77 -4.83
N GLY A 614 9.19 21.05 -4.11
CA GLY A 614 8.73 21.41 -2.77
C GLY A 614 7.29 21.94 -2.67
N HIS A 615 6.91 22.31 -1.44
CA HIS A 615 5.59 22.86 -1.06
C HIS A 615 5.70 23.49 0.33
N ARG A 616 4.71 24.31 0.73
CA ARG A 616 4.67 24.86 2.11
C ARG A 616 4.41 23.76 3.15
N LYS A 617 5.16 23.80 4.25
CA LYS A 617 5.00 22.87 5.39
C LYS A 617 3.64 23.00 6.09
N ASN A 618 3.03 24.19 6.07
CA ASN A 618 1.76 24.50 6.74
C ASN A 618 0.54 24.40 5.80
N LEU A 619 0.62 23.59 4.74
CA LEU A 619 -0.47 23.38 3.79
C LEU A 619 -1.57 22.48 4.41
N GLY A 620 -2.78 23.02 4.48
CA GLY A 620 -3.96 22.35 5.04
C GLY A 620 -4.54 21.26 4.15
N ARG A 621 -5.73 20.78 4.52
CA ARG A 621 -6.54 19.85 3.71
C ARG A 621 -7.91 20.47 3.42
N PRO A 622 -8.57 20.09 2.32
CA PRO A 622 -9.97 20.43 2.09
C PRO A 622 -10.83 20.10 3.32
N THR A 623 -11.53 21.11 3.84
CA THR A 623 -12.35 21.01 5.05
C THR A 623 -13.72 20.38 4.80
N ARG A 624 -14.19 20.45 3.54
CA ARG A 624 -15.49 19.97 3.06
C ARG A 624 -15.44 18.47 2.77
N SER A 625 -16.53 17.73 3.00
CA SER A 625 -16.54 16.28 2.73
C SER A 625 -16.57 15.98 1.23
N THR A 626 -16.10 14.79 0.87
CA THR A 626 -16.15 14.29 -0.52
C THR A 626 -17.59 14.14 -1.05
N ASN A 627 -18.58 13.95 -0.17
CA ASN A 627 -19.99 13.85 -0.56
C ASN A 627 -20.60 15.22 -0.89
N GLU A 628 -20.23 16.27 -0.17
CA GLU A 628 -20.65 17.66 -0.44
C GLU A 628 -19.98 18.15 -1.72
N ASN A 629 -18.65 18.07 -1.81
CA ASN A 629 -17.90 18.48 -3.00
C ASN A 629 -18.42 17.78 -4.28
N ARG A 630 -18.78 16.48 -4.21
CA ARG A 630 -19.40 15.78 -5.33
C ARG A 630 -20.79 16.32 -5.68
N LYS A 631 -21.66 16.58 -4.70
CA LYS A 631 -23.00 17.13 -4.94
C LYS A 631 -22.92 18.50 -5.61
N ASP A 632 -22.10 19.38 -5.07
CA ASP A 632 -21.97 20.76 -5.54
C ASP A 632 -21.37 20.80 -6.94
N PHE A 633 -20.34 19.98 -7.20
CA PHE A 633 -19.75 19.83 -8.52
C PHE A 633 -20.74 19.26 -9.55
N MET A 634 -21.53 18.25 -9.18
CA MET A 634 -22.62 17.75 -10.03
C MET A 634 -23.68 18.82 -10.33
N HIS A 635 -24.02 19.67 -9.36
CA HIS A 635 -24.94 20.79 -9.55
C HIS A 635 -24.34 21.90 -10.45
N PHE A 636 -23.09 22.29 -10.22
CA PHE A 636 -22.37 23.26 -11.06
C PHE A 636 -22.21 22.80 -12.52
N LEU A 637 -22.10 21.49 -12.76
CA LEU A 637 -22.14 20.89 -14.09
C LEU A 637 -23.54 20.82 -14.72
N GLN A 638 -24.62 21.01 -13.96
CA GLN A 638 -25.99 21.14 -14.48
C GLN A 638 -26.34 22.58 -14.88
N LEU A 639 -25.63 23.58 -14.35
CA LEU A 639 -25.81 24.98 -14.75
C LEU A 639 -25.47 25.17 -16.24
N SER A 640 -26.46 25.70 -16.98
CA SER A 640 -26.53 25.79 -18.45
C SER A 640 -25.55 26.77 -19.05
#